data_AF-A0A5J4XTY6-F1
#
_entry.id   AF-A0A5J4XTY6-F1
#
_cell.length_a   1.000
_cell.length_b   1.000
_cell.length_c   1.000
_cell.angle_alpha   90.00
_cell.angle_beta   90.00
_cell.angle_gamma   90.00
#
_symmetry.space_group_name_H-M   'P 1'
#
loop_
_entity.id
_entity.type
_entity.pdbx_description
1 polymer ?
#
loop_
_entity_poly.entity_id
_entity_poly.type
_entity_poly.pdbx_seq_one_letter_code
_entity_poly.pdbx_strand_id
1 'polypeptide(L)'
;MVDTNQLSVKELIDTCQECCTSFNPAQLSLDAHADAFLSARSVTAEADCAFIRQVLYGTARFHALLKSFVDSFYRKHSGSVLRGDAQLYKIFAYLAITRLTELGIEQYRRIVSVADPQKMMVLLEFIIDTDGLVERCRDEWLRIYDKEYVDELLATLVSFRPELEDLLQQLQDQVHLTAQASEAEAAKFTGTTKAASAARKQTVPEPFNLTQPKPKLQPLEEPLPAPVKCHPAPTPHQGPTKEERAIEAAKQRNRQQQLQRFSDPAHGPFHLLTAERPTNTQQLKQQQEEELAKQLTLYPGKPRPAPGPPAAQVRLNAAAILREDTVYKKKQLQEAQMIKRFEAELRDSSKHDSCQREAVAADLAARAAAVRQRRDDMAATQEAAIRARQQLVQQNLQAGQQLKVEAEREANRRQRDKIQAEKAKGVPRKGKEFDPAESGGHNLLEEMSLLELRQRLAYTKQRHLEEEEQQRAEIFEKKKEKEGMLARKAANITSIRRIAAAQATARRQLTKQQQAAAAQQVRSWHQKPQGNATNQLFAMPQTSSEEKRIKFEQQQQGAAASQVEETSFASLVAGQARELVQRQRSTKQDAVQYEATKAKANTVRMKSVKQDLKAKADFIKAYDESMQQLRGTDQQFRQQELMRKKCLVESQHDFEARLLQTHKEKAYVPGSTTEGPAAALLKQLSLGVLASEASLSVKQ
;
A
#
# COMPACT_ATOMS: atom_id res chain seq x y z
N MET A 1 -30.29 -19.19 20.77
CA MET A 1 -29.67 -17.99 20.19
C MET A 1 -28.18 -18.24 20.25
N VAL A 2 -27.55 -18.53 19.12
CA VAL A 2 -26.11 -18.84 19.05
C VAL A 2 -25.45 -17.68 18.33
N ASP A 3 -24.42 -17.12 18.93
CA ASP A 3 -23.71 -15.92 18.48
C ASP A 3 -23.05 -16.13 17.12
N THR A 4 -23.74 -15.74 16.05
CA THR A 4 -23.28 -15.85 14.65
C THR A 4 -22.27 -14.78 14.24
N ASN A 5 -21.63 -14.09 15.18
CA ASN A 5 -20.78 -12.91 14.94
C ASN A 5 -19.38 -13.04 15.57
N GLN A 6 -18.77 -14.22 15.56
CA GLN A 6 -17.36 -14.36 15.93
C GLN A 6 -16.46 -13.95 14.76
N LEU A 7 -15.47 -13.10 15.02
CA LEU A 7 -14.49 -12.66 14.05
C LEU A 7 -13.59 -13.83 13.64
N SER A 8 -13.18 -13.88 12.38
CA SER A 8 -12.09 -14.79 12.01
C SER A 8 -10.80 -14.37 12.72
N VAL A 9 -9.89 -15.32 12.99
CA VAL A 9 -8.61 -15.03 13.67
C VAL A 9 -7.83 -13.91 12.98
N LYS A 10 -7.92 -13.83 11.65
CA LYS A 10 -7.30 -12.75 10.86
C LYS A 10 -7.92 -11.41 11.17
N GLU A 11 -9.25 -11.32 11.09
CA GLU A 11 -9.99 -10.09 11.37
C GLU A 11 -9.83 -9.67 12.83
N LEU A 12 -9.69 -10.62 13.76
CA LEU A 12 -9.42 -10.36 15.17
C LEU A 12 -8.05 -9.68 15.37
N ILE A 13 -7.00 -10.16 14.70
CA ILE A 13 -5.67 -9.54 14.79
C ILE A 13 -5.62 -8.19 14.07
N ASP A 14 -6.25 -8.09 12.90
CA ASP A 14 -6.34 -6.82 12.17
C ASP A 14 -7.10 -5.77 13.00
N THR A 15 -8.19 -6.16 13.67
CA THR A 15 -8.94 -5.28 14.57
C THR A 15 -8.14 -4.89 15.82
N CYS A 16 -7.36 -5.81 16.41
CA CYS A 16 -6.42 -5.47 17.49
C CYS A 16 -5.37 -4.45 17.04
N GLN A 17 -4.80 -4.61 15.85
CA GLN A 17 -3.79 -3.69 15.31
C GLN A 17 -4.39 -2.30 15.07
N GLU A 18 -5.58 -2.23 14.49
CA GLU A 18 -6.29 -0.97 14.28
C GLU A 18 -6.68 -0.29 15.60
N CYS A 19 -7.13 -1.07 16.59
CA CYS A 19 -7.45 -0.57 17.93
C CYS A 19 -6.21 0.05 18.58
N CYS A 20 -5.09 -0.67 18.63
CA CYS A 20 -3.83 -0.17 19.20
C CYS A 20 -3.26 1.04 18.45
N THR A 21 -3.47 1.13 17.13
CA THR A 21 -2.97 2.25 16.31
C THR A 21 -3.84 3.50 16.44
N SER A 22 -5.16 3.32 16.63
CA SER A 22 -6.11 4.43 16.77
C SER A 22 -6.14 5.04 18.18
N PHE A 23 -5.58 4.35 19.18
CA PHE A 23 -5.53 4.84 20.55
C PHE A 23 -4.65 6.09 20.68
N ASN A 24 -5.21 7.15 21.23
CA ASN A 24 -4.51 8.39 21.55
C ASN A 24 -4.64 8.70 23.05
N PRO A 25 -3.56 8.57 23.84
CA PRO A 25 -3.62 8.73 25.29
C PRO A 25 -3.94 10.17 25.74
N ALA A 26 -3.80 11.16 24.85
CA ALA A 26 -4.11 12.56 25.17
C ALA A 26 -5.61 12.90 25.05
N GLN A 27 -6.42 12.04 24.41
CA GLN A 27 -7.81 12.36 24.08
C GLN A 27 -8.83 11.49 24.81
N LEU A 28 -8.57 10.20 24.96
CA LEU A 28 -9.49 9.25 25.61
C LEU A 28 -8.74 8.37 26.61
N SER A 29 -9.46 7.96 27.67
CA SER A 29 -9.00 6.87 28.53
C SER A 29 -9.01 5.54 27.76
N LEU A 30 -8.21 4.57 28.23
CA LEU A 30 -8.11 3.24 27.60
C LEU A 30 -9.47 2.55 27.49
N ASP A 31 -10.27 2.58 28.56
CA ASP A 31 -11.59 1.94 28.59
C ASP A 31 -12.58 2.62 27.65
N ALA A 32 -12.63 3.96 27.68
CA ALA A 32 -13.54 4.71 26.82
C ALA A 32 -13.18 4.53 25.33
N HIS A 33 -11.88 4.43 25.00
CA HIS A 33 -11.43 4.16 23.64
C HIS A 33 -11.80 2.74 23.20
N ALA A 34 -11.60 1.74 24.04
CA ALA A 34 -11.99 0.36 23.75
C ALA A 34 -13.49 0.24 23.50
N ASP A 35 -14.32 0.84 24.36
CA ASP A 35 -15.78 0.78 24.23
C ASP A 35 -16.29 1.54 22.99
N ALA A 36 -15.73 2.72 22.71
CA ALA A 36 -16.04 3.48 21.50
C ALA A 36 -15.60 2.73 20.23
N PHE A 37 -14.46 2.06 20.26
CA PHE A 37 -13.95 1.31 19.11
C PHE A 37 -14.77 0.05 18.85
N LEU A 38 -15.08 -0.73 19.90
CA LEU A 38 -15.87 -1.96 19.78
C LEU A 38 -17.31 -1.66 19.34
N SER A 39 -17.91 -0.59 19.86
CA SER A 39 -19.24 -0.14 19.41
C SER A 39 -19.24 0.35 17.96
N ALA A 40 -18.22 1.10 17.53
CA ALA A 40 -18.10 1.56 16.15
C ALA A 40 -17.90 0.41 15.14
N ARG A 41 -17.21 -0.66 15.55
CA ARG A 41 -16.91 -1.84 14.72
C ARG A 41 -18.02 -2.90 14.79
N SER A 42 -19.05 -2.70 15.63
CA SER A 42 -20.17 -3.63 15.85
C SER A 42 -19.75 -5.06 16.20
N VAL A 43 -18.67 -5.22 16.99
CA VAL A 43 -18.25 -6.54 17.48
C VAL A 43 -19.17 -6.96 18.61
N THR A 44 -19.98 -7.99 18.39
CA THR A 44 -21.01 -8.42 19.36
C THR A 44 -20.60 -9.64 20.17
N ALA A 45 -19.57 -10.38 19.75
CA ALA A 45 -19.06 -11.53 20.49
C ALA A 45 -18.28 -11.11 21.73
N GLU A 46 -18.72 -11.54 22.91
CA GLU A 46 -18.11 -11.16 24.20
C GLU A 46 -16.65 -11.62 24.32
N ALA A 47 -16.33 -12.81 23.81
CA ALA A 47 -14.97 -13.36 23.81
C ALA A 47 -13.99 -12.51 22.98
N ASP A 48 -14.41 -12.06 21.79
CA ASP A 48 -13.57 -11.23 20.90
C ASP A 48 -13.37 -9.84 21.49
N CYS A 49 -14.43 -9.25 22.07
CA CYS A 49 -14.35 -8.00 22.81
C CYS A 49 -13.39 -8.09 24.00
N ALA A 50 -13.45 -9.18 24.76
CA ALA A 50 -12.53 -9.42 25.88
C ALA A 50 -11.09 -9.56 25.40
N PHE A 51 -10.84 -10.31 24.32
CA PHE A 51 -9.51 -10.46 23.75
C PHE A 51 -8.93 -9.12 23.25
N ILE A 52 -9.70 -8.35 22.49
CA ILE A 52 -9.26 -7.03 21.97
C ILE A 52 -8.93 -6.08 23.13
N ARG A 53 -9.77 -6.04 24.18
CA ARG A 53 -9.50 -5.27 25.40
C ARG A 53 -8.22 -5.73 26.08
N GLN A 54 -8.03 -7.04 26.28
CA GLN A 54 -6.83 -7.59 26.90
C GLN A 54 -5.56 -7.25 26.14
N VAL A 55 -5.59 -7.30 24.80
CA VAL A 55 -4.44 -6.92 23.97
C VAL A 55 -4.17 -5.41 24.06
N LEU A 56 -5.20 -4.56 24.01
CA LEU A 56 -5.04 -3.11 24.14
C LEU A 56 -4.47 -2.74 25.53
N TYR A 57 -5.06 -3.26 26.59
CA TYR A 57 -4.61 -2.98 27.96
C TYR A 57 -3.22 -3.56 28.22
N GLY A 58 -2.93 -4.74 27.70
CA GLY A 58 -1.62 -5.38 27.81
C GLY A 58 -0.53 -4.60 27.10
N THR A 59 -0.76 -4.19 25.85
CA THR A 59 0.21 -3.38 25.09
C THR A 59 0.41 -1.99 25.69
N ALA A 60 -0.61 -1.40 26.33
CA ALA A 60 -0.48 -0.16 27.07
C ALA A 60 0.28 -0.33 28.41
N ARG A 61 -0.05 -1.37 29.18
CA ARG A 61 0.57 -1.68 30.49
C ARG A 61 2.06 -2.03 30.35
N PHE A 62 2.40 -2.88 29.38
CA PHE A 62 3.77 -3.32 29.12
C PHE A 62 4.46 -2.49 28.03
N HIS A 63 4.01 -1.26 27.78
CA HIS A 63 4.54 -0.42 26.71
C HIS A 63 6.06 -0.22 26.80
N ALA A 64 6.60 -0.02 28.00
CA ALA A 64 8.04 0.21 28.19
C ALA A 64 8.89 -1.05 27.92
N LEU A 65 8.40 -2.23 28.32
CA LEU A 65 8.99 -3.54 28.03
C LEU A 65 8.96 -3.84 26.53
N LEU A 66 7.81 -3.64 25.90
CA LEU A 66 7.63 -3.91 24.47
C LEU A 66 8.39 -2.91 23.61
N LYS A 67 8.56 -1.67 24.07
CA LYS A 67 9.35 -0.66 23.36
C LYS A 67 10.83 -1.02 23.34
N SER A 68 11.42 -1.36 24.48
CA SER A 68 12.83 -1.81 24.57
C SER A 68 13.07 -3.06 23.71
N PHE A 69 12.15 -4.03 23.78
CA PHE A 69 12.18 -5.23 22.94
C PHE A 69 12.16 -4.88 21.44
N VAL A 70 11.20 -4.08 20.99
CA VAL A 70 11.03 -3.73 19.57
C VAL A 70 12.18 -2.86 19.06
N ASP A 71 12.70 -1.93 19.88
CA ASP A 71 13.86 -1.12 19.53
C ASP A 71 15.11 -2.00 19.33
N SER A 72 15.33 -2.99 20.21
CA SER A 72 16.41 -3.98 20.08
C SER A 72 16.22 -4.90 18.86
N PHE A 73 14.99 -5.34 18.61
CA PHE A 73 14.62 -6.12 17.43
C PHE A 73 14.94 -5.37 16.12
N TYR A 74 14.57 -4.10 16.03
CA TYR A 74 14.87 -3.27 14.85
C TYR A 74 16.36 -2.99 14.67
N ARG A 75 17.15 -2.94 15.76
CA ARG A 75 18.61 -2.81 15.65
C ARG A 75 19.22 -4.06 15.02
N LYS A 76 18.78 -5.27 15.42
CA LYS A 76 19.28 -6.54 14.87
C LYS A 76 18.79 -6.77 13.42
N HIS A 77 17.53 -6.48 13.12
CA HIS A 77 16.89 -6.79 11.83
C HIS A 77 16.52 -5.55 10.99
N SER A 78 17.35 -4.50 11.04
CA SER A 78 17.09 -3.21 10.35
C SER A 78 16.85 -3.31 8.83
N GLY A 79 17.41 -4.32 8.16
CA GLY A 79 17.26 -4.55 6.72
C GLY A 79 16.11 -5.47 6.32
N SER A 80 15.55 -6.24 7.26
CA SER A 80 14.53 -7.27 6.98
C SER A 80 13.12 -6.83 7.40
N VAL A 81 13.02 -5.83 8.29
CA VAL A 81 11.78 -5.47 8.97
C VAL A 81 11.39 -4.02 8.69
N LEU A 82 10.14 -3.78 8.32
CA LEU A 82 9.61 -2.43 8.12
C LEU A 82 9.12 -1.81 9.43
N ARG A 83 9.47 -0.54 9.67
CA ARG A 83 8.99 0.23 10.84
C ARG A 83 7.47 0.43 10.88
N GLY A 84 6.79 0.34 9.74
CA GLY A 84 5.32 0.43 9.65
C GLY A 84 4.60 -0.70 10.40
N ASP A 85 5.28 -1.83 10.62
CA ASP A 85 4.73 -3.00 11.31
C ASP A 85 5.03 -2.99 12.82
N ALA A 86 5.48 -1.86 13.39
CA ALA A 86 5.85 -1.79 14.81
C ALA A 86 4.73 -2.21 15.77
N GLN A 87 3.47 -1.85 15.46
CA GLN A 87 2.33 -2.26 16.31
C GLN A 87 2.04 -3.75 16.22
N LEU A 88 2.23 -4.35 15.05
CA LEU A 88 2.12 -5.79 14.86
C LEU A 88 3.17 -6.50 15.72
N TYR A 89 4.44 -6.11 15.64
CA TYR A 89 5.48 -6.71 16.48
C TYR A 89 5.25 -6.50 17.98
N LYS A 90 4.72 -5.35 18.41
CA LYS A 90 4.34 -5.12 19.81
C LYS A 90 3.24 -6.08 20.28
N ILE A 91 2.20 -6.31 19.48
CA ILE A 91 1.10 -7.22 19.81
C ILE A 91 1.62 -8.67 19.89
N PHE A 92 2.36 -9.13 18.88
CA PHE A 92 2.88 -10.49 18.87
C PHE A 92 3.94 -10.73 19.95
N ALA A 93 4.79 -9.75 20.24
CA ALA A 93 5.75 -9.82 21.35
C ALA A 93 5.06 -9.83 22.71
N TYR A 94 3.98 -9.06 22.90
CA TYR A 94 3.15 -9.13 24.10
C TYR A 94 2.56 -10.53 24.28
N LEU A 95 1.96 -11.08 23.22
CA LEU A 95 1.38 -12.43 23.28
C LEU A 95 2.43 -13.51 23.59
N ALA A 96 3.64 -13.38 23.05
CA ALA A 96 4.73 -14.33 23.24
C ALA A 96 5.44 -14.21 24.60
N ILE A 97 5.72 -12.99 25.05
CA ILE A 97 6.57 -12.77 26.24
C ILE A 97 5.75 -12.86 27.52
N THR A 98 4.53 -12.31 27.56
CA THR A 98 3.77 -12.17 28.82
C THR A 98 2.53 -13.07 28.90
N ARG A 99 1.97 -13.48 27.76
CA ARG A 99 0.68 -14.21 27.72
C ARG A 99 0.77 -15.65 27.24
N LEU A 100 1.96 -16.15 26.92
CA LEU A 100 2.13 -17.47 26.31
C LEU A 100 1.66 -18.60 27.23
N THR A 101 1.88 -18.45 28.54
CA THR A 101 1.39 -19.39 29.58
C THR A 101 -0.14 -19.43 29.66
N GLU A 102 -0.80 -18.28 29.57
CA GLU A 102 -2.26 -18.17 29.67
C GLU A 102 -2.98 -18.54 28.37
N LEU A 103 -2.40 -18.20 27.22
CA LEU A 103 -2.96 -18.44 25.90
C LEU A 103 -2.74 -19.90 25.45
N GLY A 104 -1.60 -20.47 25.83
CA GLY A 104 -1.14 -21.77 25.36
C GLY A 104 -0.54 -21.72 23.96
N ILE A 105 0.41 -22.62 23.71
CA ILE A 105 1.18 -22.64 22.45
C ILE A 105 0.32 -22.93 21.22
N GLU A 106 -0.70 -23.79 21.35
CA GLU A 106 -1.59 -24.16 20.23
C GLU A 106 -2.42 -22.98 19.72
N GLN A 107 -2.89 -22.13 20.62
CA GLN A 107 -3.63 -20.92 20.23
C GLN A 107 -2.69 -19.86 19.68
N TYR A 108 -1.52 -19.69 20.29
CA TYR A 108 -0.48 -18.81 19.75
C TYR A 108 -0.09 -19.21 18.33
N ARG A 109 0.10 -20.51 18.07
CA ARG A 109 0.38 -21.07 16.75
C ARG A 109 -0.70 -20.77 15.72
N ARG A 110 -1.98 -20.86 16.09
CA ARG A 110 -3.10 -20.47 15.21
C ARG A 110 -3.06 -18.99 14.87
N ILE A 111 -2.76 -18.13 15.83
CA ILE A 111 -2.67 -16.68 15.65
C ILE A 111 -1.49 -16.31 14.74
N VAL A 112 -0.33 -16.93 14.96
CA VAL A 112 0.90 -16.70 14.17
C VAL A 112 0.75 -17.19 12.73
N SER A 113 0.11 -18.34 12.51
CA SER A 113 -0.07 -18.94 11.18
C SER A 113 -0.92 -18.09 10.23
N VAL A 114 -1.71 -17.16 10.77
CA VAL A 114 -2.58 -16.28 9.99
C VAL A 114 -1.86 -14.99 9.56
N ALA A 115 -0.83 -14.58 10.30
CA ALA A 115 0.00 -13.44 9.96
C ALA A 115 0.99 -13.77 8.84
N ASP A 116 1.72 -12.76 8.35
CA ASP A 116 2.70 -12.95 7.29
C ASP A 116 3.84 -13.89 7.75
N PRO A 117 4.05 -15.05 7.08
CA PRO A 117 5.00 -16.06 7.54
C PRO A 117 6.44 -15.54 7.65
N GLN A 118 6.84 -14.64 6.76
CA GLN A 118 8.19 -14.09 6.75
C GLN A 118 8.41 -13.12 7.92
N LYS A 119 7.42 -12.27 8.22
CA LYS A 119 7.47 -11.37 9.40
C LYS A 119 7.53 -12.15 10.72
N MET A 120 6.72 -13.20 10.82
CA MET A 120 6.65 -14.03 12.02
C MET A 120 7.91 -14.87 12.23
N MET A 121 8.49 -15.41 11.16
CA MET A 121 9.76 -16.13 11.21
C MET A 121 10.86 -15.26 11.82
N VAL A 122 11.05 -14.03 11.33
CA VAL A 122 12.09 -13.11 11.84
C VAL A 122 11.83 -12.72 13.30
N LEU A 123 10.57 -12.55 13.70
CA LEU A 123 10.21 -12.26 15.09
C LEU A 123 10.52 -13.45 16.01
N LEU A 124 10.11 -14.67 15.64
CA LEU A 124 10.34 -15.87 16.43
C LEU A 124 11.83 -16.21 16.54
N GLU A 125 12.60 -16.02 15.47
CA GLU A 125 14.07 -16.17 15.48
C GLU A 125 14.71 -15.26 16.54
N PHE A 126 14.18 -14.05 16.72
CA PHE A 126 14.65 -13.14 17.76
C PHE A 126 14.21 -13.52 19.17
N ILE A 127 12.99 -14.07 19.34
CA ILE A 127 12.47 -14.49 20.65
C ILE A 127 13.17 -15.77 21.15
N ILE A 128 13.49 -16.70 20.24
CA ILE A 128 14.16 -17.97 20.54
C ILE A 128 15.65 -17.79 20.84
N ASP A 129 16.29 -16.74 20.30
CA ASP A 129 17.66 -16.35 20.61
C ASP A 129 17.76 -15.81 22.06
N THR A 130 17.70 -16.72 23.04
CA THR A 130 17.69 -16.41 24.47
C THR A 130 18.93 -15.65 24.90
N ASP A 131 20.10 -16.01 24.37
CA ASP A 131 21.36 -15.35 24.69
C ASP A 131 21.38 -13.92 24.13
N GLY A 132 20.93 -13.76 22.89
CA GLY A 132 20.80 -12.45 22.26
C GLY A 132 19.71 -11.56 22.85
N LEU A 133 18.66 -12.16 23.45
CA LEU A 133 17.61 -11.45 24.17
C LEU A 133 18.11 -10.99 25.55
N VAL A 134 18.84 -11.85 26.26
CA VAL A 134 19.46 -11.52 27.55
C VAL A 134 20.50 -10.41 27.39
N GLU A 135 21.39 -10.50 26.39
CA GLU A 135 22.43 -9.50 26.16
C GLU A 135 21.86 -8.10 25.85
N ARG A 136 20.73 -8.02 25.14
CA ARG A 136 20.22 -6.75 24.57
C ARG A 136 19.04 -6.17 25.34
N CYS A 137 18.14 -7.01 25.84
CA CYS A 137 16.88 -6.57 26.44
C CYS A 137 16.90 -6.65 27.97
N ARG A 138 17.66 -7.57 28.58
CA ARG A 138 17.62 -7.78 30.04
C ARG A 138 18.02 -6.53 30.82
N ASP A 139 19.11 -5.88 30.42
CA ASP A 139 19.58 -4.66 31.09
C ASP A 139 18.57 -3.50 30.96
N GLU A 140 17.85 -3.42 29.84
CA GLU A 140 16.79 -2.43 29.65
C GLU A 140 15.54 -2.79 30.47
N TRP A 141 15.21 -4.07 30.61
CA TRP A 141 14.09 -4.55 31.41
C TRP A 141 14.33 -4.42 32.92
N LEU A 142 15.53 -4.72 33.40
CA LEU A 142 15.92 -4.57 34.82
C LEU A 142 15.91 -3.10 35.30
N ARG A 143 15.94 -2.12 34.39
CA ARG A 143 15.74 -0.71 34.73
C ARG A 143 14.29 -0.36 35.03
N ILE A 144 13.34 -1.19 34.58
CA ILE A 144 11.91 -0.91 34.62
C ILE A 144 11.20 -1.86 35.60
N TYR A 145 11.63 -3.13 35.66
CA TYR A 145 11.04 -4.19 36.45
C TYR A 145 12.06 -4.84 37.39
N ASP A 146 11.55 -5.44 38.46
CA ASP A 146 12.35 -6.19 39.43
C ASP A 146 13.01 -7.41 38.80
N LYS A 147 14.14 -7.80 39.38
CA LYS A 147 14.96 -8.90 38.87
C LYS A 147 14.19 -10.22 38.83
N GLU A 148 13.45 -10.57 39.89
CA GLU A 148 12.71 -11.84 39.92
C GLU A 148 11.69 -11.92 38.76
N TYR A 149 10.98 -10.82 38.50
CA TYR A 149 9.99 -10.76 37.43
C TYR A 149 10.61 -10.91 36.04
N VAL A 150 11.72 -10.24 35.77
CA VAL A 150 12.43 -10.34 34.48
C VAL A 150 12.99 -11.74 34.26
N ASP A 151 13.59 -12.33 35.31
CA ASP A 151 14.15 -13.69 35.23
C ASP A 151 13.02 -14.74 35.04
N GLU A 152 11.81 -14.54 35.63
CA GLU A 152 10.63 -15.40 35.39
C GLU A 152 10.10 -15.32 33.95
N LEU A 153 10.05 -14.11 33.36
CA LEU A 153 9.65 -13.94 31.95
C LEU A 153 10.62 -14.66 31.01
N LEU A 154 11.92 -14.53 31.25
CA LEU A 154 12.95 -15.22 30.47
C LEU A 154 12.87 -16.74 30.66
N ALA A 155 12.68 -17.22 31.90
CA ALA A 155 12.51 -18.64 32.17
C ALA A 155 11.27 -19.23 31.47
N THR A 156 10.19 -18.45 31.40
CA THR A 156 8.96 -18.84 30.68
C THR A 156 9.24 -19.00 29.19
N LEU A 157 9.94 -18.06 28.56
CA LEU A 157 10.34 -18.18 27.14
C LEU A 157 11.24 -19.39 26.89
N VAL A 158 12.18 -19.67 27.80
CA VAL A 158 13.04 -20.86 27.73
C VAL A 158 12.21 -22.14 27.83
N SER A 159 11.17 -22.17 28.66
CA SER A 159 10.33 -23.36 28.83
C SER A 159 9.53 -23.73 27.57
N PHE A 160 9.08 -22.72 26.81
CA PHE A 160 8.34 -22.91 25.55
C PHE A 160 9.22 -22.93 24.29
N ARG A 161 10.55 -22.95 24.49
CA ARG A 161 11.52 -22.95 23.39
C ARG A 161 11.31 -24.08 22.38
N PRO A 162 11.16 -25.36 22.77
CA PRO A 162 11.07 -26.43 21.77
C PRO A 162 9.82 -26.30 20.91
N GLU A 163 8.68 -25.88 21.47
CA GLU A 163 7.46 -25.70 20.70
C GLU A 163 7.50 -24.45 19.80
N LEU A 164 8.23 -23.40 20.21
CA LEU A 164 8.51 -22.23 19.37
C LEU A 164 9.47 -22.55 18.22
N GLU A 165 10.46 -23.42 18.45
CA GLU A 165 11.38 -23.93 17.41
C GLU A 165 10.62 -24.77 16.36
N ASP A 166 9.70 -25.63 16.79
CA ASP A 166 8.81 -26.39 15.90
C ASP A 166 7.93 -25.47 15.05
N LEU A 167 7.41 -24.39 15.64
CA LEU A 167 6.64 -23.38 14.93
C LEU A 167 7.51 -22.61 13.92
N LEU A 168 8.73 -22.24 14.31
CA LEU A 168 9.68 -21.56 13.43
C LEU A 168 10.05 -22.44 12.22
N GLN A 169 10.29 -23.74 12.43
CA GLN A 169 10.57 -24.67 11.34
C GLN A 169 9.41 -24.75 10.33
N GLN A 170 8.17 -24.79 10.82
CA GLN A 170 6.99 -24.80 9.94
C GLN A 170 6.84 -23.51 9.14
N LEU A 171 7.13 -22.35 9.74
CA LEU A 171 7.11 -21.08 9.02
C LEU A 171 8.22 -21.02 7.98
N GLN A 172 9.42 -21.52 8.30
CA GLN A 172 10.51 -21.63 7.33
C GLN A 172 10.11 -22.52 6.15
N ASP A 173 9.54 -23.70 6.41
CA ASP A 173 9.05 -24.60 5.37
C ASP A 173 7.98 -23.94 4.50
N GLN A 174 7.03 -23.21 5.11
CA GLN A 174 6.01 -22.44 4.37
C GLN A 174 6.61 -21.33 3.50
N VAL A 175 7.60 -20.58 4.01
CA VAL A 175 8.29 -19.54 3.23
C VAL A 175 9.09 -20.16 2.08
N HIS A 176 9.79 -21.28 2.32
CA HIS A 176 10.51 -22.00 1.28
C HIS A 176 9.57 -22.57 0.21
N LEU A 177 8.44 -23.15 0.60
CA LEU A 177 7.45 -23.69 -0.33
C LEU A 177 6.73 -22.60 -1.13
N THR A 178 6.42 -21.46 -0.51
CA THR A 178 5.83 -20.31 -1.21
C THR A 178 6.84 -19.63 -2.13
N ALA A 179 8.11 -19.54 -1.75
CA ALA A 179 9.19 -19.10 -2.63
C ALA A 179 9.31 -20.03 -3.85
N GLN A 180 9.36 -21.35 -3.63
CA GLN A 180 9.39 -22.34 -4.72
C GLN A 180 8.11 -22.33 -5.56
N ALA A 181 6.94 -22.12 -4.97
CA ALA A 181 5.68 -21.99 -5.69
C ALA A 181 5.62 -20.70 -6.50
N SER A 182 6.16 -19.59 -5.99
CA SER A 182 6.28 -18.32 -6.71
C SER A 182 7.34 -18.39 -7.82
N GLU A 183 8.41 -19.16 -7.64
CA GLU A 183 9.39 -19.47 -8.68
C GLU A 183 8.81 -20.42 -9.73
N ALA A 184 8.00 -21.40 -9.31
CA ALA A 184 7.27 -22.31 -10.20
C ALA A 184 6.10 -21.61 -10.92
N GLU A 185 5.45 -20.63 -10.29
CA GLU A 185 4.43 -19.77 -10.90
C GLU A 185 5.06 -18.70 -11.78
N ALA A 186 6.23 -18.14 -11.43
CA ALA A 186 7.04 -17.34 -12.34
C ALA A 186 7.49 -18.19 -13.54
N ALA A 187 7.83 -19.47 -13.31
CA ALA A 187 8.10 -20.44 -14.37
C ALA A 187 6.85 -20.76 -15.22
N LYS A 188 5.64 -20.74 -14.64
CA LYS A 188 4.34 -20.89 -15.35
C LYS A 188 3.86 -19.60 -16.02
N PHE A 189 4.19 -18.42 -15.51
CA PHE A 189 4.00 -17.11 -16.16
C PHE A 189 4.97 -16.95 -17.35
N THR A 190 6.13 -17.62 -17.29
CA THR A 190 6.96 -17.91 -18.47
C THR A 190 6.56 -19.18 -19.23
N GLY A 191 5.48 -19.86 -18.81
CA GLY A 191 5.00 -21.12 -19.36
C GLY A 191 4.20 -20.94 -20.64
N THR A 192 4.88 -20.65 -21.74
CA THR A 192 4.45 -21.28 -23.00
C THR A 192 4.63 -22.78 -22.81
N THR A 193 3.52 -23.51 -22.93
CA THR A 193 3.51 -24.97 -23.03
C THR A 193 4.51 -25.43 -24.11
N LYS A 194 5.01 -26.66 -23.94
CA LYS A 194 5.91 -27.38 -24.84
C LYS A 194 5.44 -27.28 -26.31
N ALA A 195 5.89 -26.26 -27.01
CA ALA A 195 5.93 -26.16 -28.46
C ALA A 195 7.20 -25.37 -28.81
N ALA A 196 7.88 -25.81 -29.87
CA ALA A 196 9.23 -25.43 -30.26
C ALA A 196 9.61 -23.96 -29.98
N SER A 197 10.81 -23.77 -29.42
CA SER A 197 11.43 -22.48 -29.12
C SER A 197 11.61 -21.63 -30.39
N ALA A 198 10.60 -20.85 -30.75
CA ALA A 198 10.78 -19.64 -31.54
C ALA A 198 11.26 -18.55 -30.57
N ALA A 199 12.47 -18.06 -30.82
CA ALA A 199 13.12 -17.01 -30.05
C ALA A 199 12.17 -15.81 -29.84
N ARG A 200 11.84 -15.51 -28.58
CA ARG A 200 11.35 -14.18 -28.23
C ARG A 200 12.45 -13.19 -28.61
N LYS A 201 12.18 -12.34 -29.60
CA LYS A 201 13.12 -11.33 -30.07
C LYS A 201 13.44 -10.42 -28.89
N GLN A 202 14.69 -10.42 -28.46
CA GLN A 202 15.24 -9.42 -27.56
C GLN A 202 15.05 -8.05 -28.23
N THR A 203 14.45 -7.09 -27.52
CA THR A 203 14.37 -5.70 -28.00
C THR A 203 15.78 -5.14 -28.09
N VAL A 204 16.29 -4.99 -29.31
CA VAL A 204 17.55 -4.31 -29.60
C VAL A 204 17.21 -2.83 -29.80
N PRO A 205 17.89 -1.88 -29.13
CA PRO A 205 17.72 -0.47 -29.44
C PRO A 205 18.23 -0.23 -30.87
N GLU A 206 17.31 0.04 -31.79
CA GLU A 206 17.62 0.47 -33.15
C GLU A 206 17.95 1.97 -33.11
N PRO A 207 19.06 2.43 -33.72
CA PRO A 207 19.35 3.86 -33.80
C PRO A 207 18.19 4.59 -34.49
N PHE A 208 17.76 5.70 -33.90
CA PHE A 208 16.66 6.49 -34.44
C PHE A 208 17.05 7.05 -35.81
N ASN A 209 16.22 6.79 -36.81
CA ASN A 209 16.29 7.56 -38.05
C ASN A 209 15.58 8.89 -37.81
N LEU A 210 16.27 10.00 -38.05
CA LEU A 210 15.68 11.35 -38.09
C LEU A 210 14.53 11.35 -39.10
N THR A 211 13.30 11.18 -38.61
CA THR A 211 12.10 11.25 -39.42
C THR A 211 11.89 12.69 -39.88
N GLN A 212 12.04 12.93 -41.19
CA GLN A 212 11.40 14.09 -41.79
C GLN A 212 9.87 13.93 -41.64
N PRO A 213 9.14 15.00 -41.28
CA PRO A 213 7.71 14.91 -41.05
C PRO A 213 7.01 14.43 -42.32
N LYS A 214 6.22 13.34 -42.20
CA LYS A 214 5.34 12.90 -43.28
C LYS A 214 4.39 14.05 -43.66
N PRO A 215 4.31 14.46 -44.94
CA PRO A 215 3.32 15.44 -45.36
C PRO A 215 1.92 14.91 -45.05
N LYS A 216 1.07 15.77 -44.47
CA LYS A 216 -0.33 15.44 -44.17
C LYS A 216 -1.03 15.04 -45.48
N LEU A 217 -1.53 13.80 -45.54
CA LEU A 217 -2.47 13.41 -46.59
C LEU A 217 -3.76 14.18 -46.36
N GLN A 218 -4.26 14.85 -47.41
CA GLN A 218 -5.58 15.47 -47.39
C GLN A 218 -6.64 14.38 -47.14
N PRO A 219 -7.73 14.68 -46.40
CA PRO A 219 -8.83 13.75 -46.22
C PRO A 219 -9.34 13.29 -47.59
N LEU A 220 -9.29 11.98 -47.84
CA LEU A 220 -9.96 11.41 -49.00
C LEU A 220 -11.47 11.46 -48.70
N GLU A 221 -12.25 12.10 -49.56
CA GLU A 221 -13.72 12.08 -49.46
C GLU A 221 -14.19 10.62 -49.55
N GLU A 222 -14.92 10.15 -48.52
CA GLU A 222 -15.54 8.84 -48.55
C GLU A 222 -16.60 8.81 -49.66
N PRO A 223 -16.55 7.85 -50.60
CA PRO A 223 -17.61 7.70 -51.59
C PRO A 223 -18.92 7.35 -50.86
N LEU A 224 -20.01 7.99 -51.28
CA LEU A 224 -21.33 7.81 -50.70
C LEU A 224 -21.71 6.31 -50.69
N PRO A 225 -22.25 5.80 -49.56
CA PRO A 225 -22.61 4.40 -49.45
C PRO A 225 -23.70 4.02 -50.47
N ALA A 226 -23.52 2.88 -51.13
CA ALA A 226 -24.50 2.32 -52.05
C ALA A 226 -25.83 2.00 -51.33
N PRO A 227 -26.99 2.13 -52.02
CA PRO A 227 -28.29 1.88 -51.40
C PRO A 227 -28.41 0.42 -50.92
N VAL A 228 -28.70 0.27 -49.63
CA VAL A 228 -28.86 -1.03 -48.95
C VAL A 228 -30.08 -1.75 -49.53
N LYS A 229 -29.88 -2.96 -50.07
CA LYS A 229 -30.98 -3.84 -50.46
C LYS A 229 -31.50 -4.56 -49.22
N CYS A 230 -32.78 -4.38 -48.90
CA CYS A 230 -33.43 -5.05 -47.77
C CYS A 230 -33.48 -6.57 -48.01
N HIS A 231 -32.81 -7.35 -47.16
CA HIS A 231 -33.04 -8.78 -47.08
C HIS A 231 -34.37 -9.06 -46.36
N PRO A 232 -35.15 -10.07 -46.76
CA PRO A 232 -36.37 -10.45 -46.05
C PRO A 232 -36.04 -10.89 -44.62
N ALA A 233 -36.96 -10.59 -43.69
CA ALA A 233 -36.77 -10.88 -42.27
C ALA A 233 -36.55 -12.39 -42.05
N PRO A 234 -35.53 -12.80 -41.27
CA PRO A 234 -35.31 -14.21 -40.97
C PRO A 234 -36.50 -14.76 -40.17
N THR A 235 -36.91 -15.98 -40.51
CA THR A 235 -38.00 -16.68 -39.85
C THR A 235 -37.65 -16.97 -38.38
N PRO A 236 -38.60 -16.81 -37.43
CA PRO A 236 -38.35 -17.05 -36.02
C PRO A 236 -37.97 -18.52 -35.77
N HIS A 237 -36.82 -18.73 -35.13
CA HIS A 237 -36.31 -20.06 -34.79
C HIS A 237 -37.25 -20.73 -33.77
N GLN A 238 -37.90 -21.83 -34.12
CA GLN A 238 -38.71 -22.61 -33.18
C GLN A 238 -37.85 -23.64 -32.46
N GLY A 239 -37.66 -23.42 -31.15
CA GLY A 239 -36.98 -24.34 -30.24
C GLY A 239 -35.70 -23.75 -29.63
N PRO A 240 -35.27 -24.29 -28.48
CA PRO A 240 -34.14 -23.74 -27.74
C PRO A 240 -32.86 -23.87 -28.56
N THR A 241 -32.15 -22.77 -28.65
CA THR A 241 -30.91 -22.66 -29.43
C THR A 241 -29.82 -23.56 -28.83
N LYS A 242 -28.80 -23.85 -29.63
CA LYS A 242 -27.62 -24.61 -29.17
C LYS A 242 -26.94 -23.96 -27.96
N GLU A 243 -27.01 -22.63 -27.87
CA GLU A 243 -26.48 -21.84 -26.76
C GLU A 243 -27.33 -21.99 -25.50
N GLU A 244 -28.67 -21.95 -25.60
CA GLU A 244 -29.56 -22.17 -24.47
C GLU A 244 -29.41 -23.56 -23.85
N ARG A 245 -29.29 -24.61 -24.69
CA ARG A 245 -29.01 -25.97 -24.21
C ARG A 245 -27.64 -26.07 -23.53
N ALA A 246 -26.64 -25.33 -24.01
CA ALA A 246 -25.32 -25.29 -23.38
C ALA A 246 -25.35 -24.57 -22.03
N ILE A 247 -26.15 -23.50 -21.90
CA ILE A 247 -26.35 -22.77 -20.64
C ILE A 247 -27.09 -23.64 -19.62
N GLU A 248 -28.13 -24.38 -20.02
CA GLU A 248 -28.84 -25.31 -19.13
C GLU A 248 -27.92 -26.45 -18.66
N ALA A 249 -27.14 -27.05 -19.57
CA ALA A 249 -26.16 -28.07 -19.21
C ALA A 249 -25.08 -27.54 -18.25
N ALA A 250 -24.63 -26.28 -18.43
CA ALA A 250 -23.69 -25.63 -17.52
C ALA A 250 -24.31 -25.37 -16.13
N LYS A 251 -25.58 -24.93 -16.08
CA LYS A 251 -26.32 -24.77 -14.81
C LYS A 251 -26.46 -26.11 -14.08
N GLN A 252 -26.77 -27.19 -14.79
CA GLN A 252 -26.86 -28.53 -14.20
C GLN A 252 -25.51 -29.01 -13.64
N ARG A 253 -24.41 -28.82 -14.38
CA ARG A 253 -23.06 -29.17 -13.90
C ARG A 253 -22.63 -28.35 -12.67
N ASN A 254 -22.88 -27.04 -12.68
CA ASN A 254 -22.58 -26.19 -11.52
C ASN A 254 -23.39 -26.62 -10.30
N ARG A 255 -24.67 -26.98 -10.48
CA ARG A 255 -25.52 -27.51 -9.40
C ARG A 255 -24.98 -28.84 -8.86
N GLN A 256 -24.52 -29.75 -9.73
CA GLN A 256 -23.90 -31.02 -9.31
C GLN A 256 -22.58 -30.81 -8.55
N GLN A 257 -21.71 -29.90 -9.02
CA GLN A 257 -20.46 -29.56 -8.32
C GLN A 257 -20.73 -28.92 -6.96
N GLN A 258 -21.72 -28.03 -6.89
CA GLN A 258 -22.13 -27.44 -5.63
C GLN A 258 -22.62 -28.52 -4.64
N LEU A 259 -23.46 -29.46 -5.10
CA LEU A 259 -23.90 -30.60 -4.27
C LEU A 259 -22.72 -31.47 -3.82
N GLN A 260 -21.72 -31.71 -4.68
CA GLN A 260 -20.51 -32.45 -4.31
C GLN A 260 -19.69 -31.75 -3.23
N ARG A 261 -19.58 -30.41 -3.30
CA ARG A 261 -18.91 -29.61 -2.25
C ARG A 261 -19.65 -29.63 -0.92
N PHE A 262 -20.99 -29.69 -0.95
CA PHE A 262 -21.81 -29.84 0.25
C PHE A 262 -21.88 -31.27 0.78
N SER A 263 -21.60 -32.29 -0.05
CA SER A 263 -21.48 -33.69 0.39
C SER A 263 -20.12 -34.02 1.01
N ASP A 264 -19.13 -33.14 0.86
CA ASP A 264 -17.79 -33.33 1.39
C ASP A 264 -17.78 -33.02 2.90
N PRO A 265 -17.47 -33.98 3.80
CA PRO A 265 -17.55 -33.78 5.25
C PRO A 265 -16.63 -32.67 5.78
N ALA A 266 -15.58 -32.32 5.03
CA ALA A 266 -14.65 -31.24 5.35
C ALA A 266 -15.20 -29.82 5.09
N HIS A 267 -16.29 -29.71 4.33
CA HIS A 267 -16.91 -28.43 3.94
C HIS A 267 -18.40 -28.34 4.32
N GLY A 268 -18.93 -29.37 4.97
CA GLY A 268 -20.27 -29.36 5.54
C GLY A 268 -20.37 -28.47 6.79
N PRO A 269 -21.56 -27.97 7.13
CA PRO A 269 -21.80 -27.30 8.41
C PRO A 269 -21.57 -28.28 9.57
N PHE A 270 -21.02 -27.78 10.68
CA PHE A 270 -20.80 -28.56 11.92
C PHE A 270 -22.09 -29.23 12.41
N HIS A 271 -22.04 -30.55 12.59
CA HIS A 271 -23.16 -31.36 13.06
C HIS A 271 -23.19 -31.43 14.58
N LEU A 272 -24.25 -30.90 15.19
CA LEU A 272 -24.54 -31.05 16.62
C LEU A 272 -25.37 -32.32 16.84
N LEU A 273 -24.95 -33.20 17.75
CA LEU A 273 -25.70 -34.41 18.16
C LEU A 273 -27.14 -34.09 18.61
N THR A 274 -27.40 -32.86 19.05
CA THR A 274 -28.74 -32.37 19.41
C THR A 274 -29.68 -32.26 18.21
N ALA A 275 -29.16 -32.03 17.01
CA ALA A 275 -29.93 -31.92 15.75
C ALA A 275 -30.28 -33.30 15.15
N GLU A 276 -29.59 -34.37 15.57
CA GLU A 276 -29.83 -35.75 15.14
C GLU A 276 -30.88 -36.50 15.96
N ARG A 277 -31.47 -35.84 16.98
CA ARG A 277 -32.67 -36.40 17.61
C ARG A 277 -33.74 -36.59 16.54
N PRO A 278 -34.31 -37.80 16.36
CA PRO A 278 -35.33 -38.05 15.36
C PRO A 278 -36.54 -37.18 15.68
N THR A 279 -36.59 -36.02 15.01
CA THR A 279 -37.61 -35.01 15.23
C THR A 279 -38.53 -35.06 14.03
N ASN A 280 -39.83 -35.19 14.28
CA ASN A 280 -40.82 -35.37 13.23
C ASN A 280 -41.11 -34.09 12.41
N THR A 281 -40.20 -33.12 12.44
CA THR A 281 -40.34 -31.80 11.83
C THR A 281 -40.39 -31.88 10.32
N GLN A 282 -39.64 -32.78 9.68
CA GLN A 282 -39.70 -32.93 8.22
C GLN A 282 -41.03 -33.53 7.74
N GLN A 283 -41.57 -34.54 8.44
CA GLN A 283 -42.87 -35.11 8.09
C GLN A 283 -44.01 -34.12 8.38
N LEU A 284 -43.96 -33.40 9.50
CA LEU A 284 -44.95 -32.36 9.82
C LEU A 284 -44.95 -31.23 8.78
N LYS A 285 -43.77 -30.85 8.27
CA LYS A 285 -43.63 -29.82 7.25
C LYS A 285 -44.15 -30.29 5.89
N GLN A 286 -43.87 -31.54 5.51
CA GLN A 286 -44.45 -32.17 4.31
C GLN A 286 -45.97 -32.31 4.43
N GLN A 287 -46.49 -32.70 5.59
CA GLN A 287 -47.92 -32.76 5.86
C GLN A 287 -48.57 -31.39 5.74
N GLN A 288 -47.95 -30.33 6.29
CA GLN A 288 -48.43 -28.96 6.13
C GLN A 288 -48.38 -28.49 4.66
N GLU A 289 -47.30 -28.76 3.92
CA GLU A 289 -47.22 -28.40 2.51
C GLU A 289 -48.24 -29.17 1.68
N GLU A 290 -48.48 -30.45 1.97
CA GLU A 290 -49.54 -31.23 1.32
C GLU A 290 -50.94 -30.75 1.68
N GLU A 291 -51.18 -30.36 2.94
CA GLU A 291 -52.44 -29.75 3.37
C GLU A 291 -52.67 -28.41 2.68
N LEU A 292 -51.64 -27.57 2.61
CA LEU A 292 -51.69 -26.27 1.96
C LEU A 292 -51.83 -26.42 0.44
N ALA A 293 -51.17 -27.41 -0.16
CA ALA A 293 -51.36 -27.78 -1.55
C ALA A 293 -52.78 -28.31 -1.81
N LYS A 294 -53.34 -29.17 -0.94
CA LYS A 294 -54.74 -29.63 -1.05
C LYS A 294 -55.74 -28.48 -0.91
N GLN A 295 -55.46 -27.51 -0.03
CA GLN A 295 -56.28 -26.31 0.14
C GLN A 295 -56.19 -25.36 -1.08
N LEU A 296 -55.01 -25.22 -1.69
CA LEU A 296 -54.79 -24.43 -2.91
C LEU A 296 -55.21 -25.17 -4.19
N THR A 297 -55.35 -26.49 -4.14
CA THR A 297 -55.87 -27.29 -5.24
C THR A 297 -57.39 -27.11 -5.30
N LEU A 298 -57.82 -25.99 -5.87
CA LEU A 298 -59.18 -25.85 -6.38
C LEU A 298 -59.32 -26.86 -7.51
N TYR A 299 -59.92 -28.01 -7.23
CA TYR A 299 -60.34 -28.94 -8.28
C TYR A 299 -61.31 -28.19 -9.21
N PRO A 300 -60.95 -27.87 -10.47
CA PRO A 300 -61.99 -27.57 -11.43
C PRO A 300 -62.81 -28.85 -11.52
N GLY A 301 -64.06 -28.82 -11.05
CA GLY A 301 -64.94 -29.98 -11.13
C GLY A 301 -64.89 -30.52 -12.56
N LYS A 302 -64.71 -31.85 -12.71
CA LYS A 302 -64.68 -32.50 -14.03
C LYS A 302 -65.80 -31.88 -14.88
N PRO A 303 -65.50 -31.27 -16.03
CA PRO A 303 -66.53 -30.64 -16.84
C PRO A 303 -67.55 -31.73 -17.16
N ARG A 304 -68.78 -31.55 -16.68
CA ARG A 304 -69.87 -32.42 -17.09
C ARG A 304 -69.93 -32.31 -18.61
N PRO A 305 -70.02 -33.43 -19.36
CA PRO A 305 -70.24 -33.34 -20.80
C PRO A 305 -71.45 -32.43 -21.03
N ALA A 306 -71.29 -31.44 -21.90
CA ALA A 306 -72.32 -30.46 -22.17
C ALA A 306 -73.62 -31.19 -22.55
N PRO A 307 -74.77 -30.85 -21.94
CA PRO A 307 -76.05 -31.39 -22.38
C PRO A 307 -76.17 -31.16 -23.89
N GLY A 308 -76.56 -32.20 -24.64
CA GLY A 308 -76.82 -32.06 -26.07
C GLY A 308 -77.80 -30.91 -26.30
N PRO A 309 -77.62 -30.13 -27.39
CA PRO A 309 -78.44 -28.95 -27.63
C PRO A 309 -79.93 -29.33 -27.59
N PRO A 310 -80.76 -28.65 -26.78
CA PRO A 310 -82.18 -28.93 -26.78
C PRO A 310 -82.71 -28.64 -28.19
N ALA A 311 -83.29 -29.64 -28.83
CA ALA A 311 -83.99 -29.51 -30.10
C ALA A 311 -85.34 -28.76 -29.94
N ALA A 312 -85.38 -27.78 -29.05
CA ALA A 312 -86.49 -26.86 -28.90
C ALA A 312 -86.10 -25.58 -29.64
N GLN A 313 -86.79 -25.35 -30.77
CA GLN A 313 -86.74 -24.07 -31.47
C GLN A 313 -87.48 -23.04 -30.60
N VAL A 314 -86.81 -22.58 -29.54
CA VAL A 314 -87.34 -21.56 -28.64
C VAL A 314 -87.34 -20.25 -29.41
N ARG A 315 -88.51 -19.87 -29.93
CA ARG A 315 -88.75 -18.50 -30.39
C ARG A 315 -88.45 -17.58 -29.22
N LEU A 316 -87.39 -16.78 -29.34
CA LEU A 316 -87.06 -15.77 -28.33
C LEU A 316 -88.24 -14.81 -28.25
N ASN A 317 -88.96 -14.84 -27.13
CA ASN A 317 -89.96 -13.82 -26.84
C ASN A 317 -89.27 -12.45 -26.84
N ALA A 318 -89.93 -11.40 -27.35
CA ALA A 318 -89.35 -10.06 -27.47
C ALA A 318 -88.72 -9.55 -26.16
N ALA A 319 -89.25 -9.97 -25.00
CA ALA A 319 -88.68 -9.67 -23.69
C ALA A 319 -87.28 -10.28 -23.43
N ALA A 320 -86.97 -11.46 -23.97
CA ALA A 320 -85.65 -12.07 -23.87
C ALA A 320 -84.62 -11.29 -24.71
N ILE A 321 -85.00 -10.91 -25.94
CA ILE A 321 -84.19 -10.07 -26.82
C ILE A 321 -83.89 -8.73 -26.14
N LEU A 322 -84.90 -8.06 -25.57
CA LEU A 322 -84.69 -6.78 -24.88
C LEU A 322 -83.78 -6.91 -23.64
N ARG A 323 -83.86 -8.01 -22.89
CA ARG A 323 -82.97 -8.25 -21.74
C ARG A 323 -81.54 -8.49 -22.19
N GLU A 324 -81.32 -9.32 -23.20
CA GLU A 324 -80.00 -9.52 -23.80
C GLU A 324 -79.43 -8.22 -24.38
N ASP A 325 -80.26 -7.43 -25.05
CA ASP A 325 -79.89 -6.16 -25.65
C ASP A 325 -79.53 -5.12 -24.57
N THR A 326 -80.18 -5.14 -23.40
CA THR A 326 -79.78 -4.31 -22.25
C THR A 326 -78.44 -4.73 -21.64
N VAL A 327 -78.17 -6.04 -21.58
CA VAL A 327 -76.89 -6.58 -21.09
C VAL A 327 -75.77 -6.23 -22.08
N TYR A 328 -76.05 -6.33 -23.37
CA TYR A 328 -75.13 -5.99 -24.44
C TYR A 328 -74.80 -4.49 -24.44
N LYS A 329 -75.80 -3.61 -24.33
CA LYS A 329 -75.61 -2.16 -24.19
C LYS A 329 -74.82 -1.79 -22.93
N LYS A 330 -75.04 -2.49 -21.81
CA LYS A 330 -74.22 -2.30 -20.60
C LYS A 330 -72.76 -2.69 -20.81
N LYS A 331 -72.49 -3.80 -21.50
CA LYS A 331 -71.11 -4.20 -21.84
C LYS A 331 -70.44 -3.19 -22.76
N GLN A 332 -71.14 -2.73 -23.81
CA GLN A 332 -70.60 -1.70 -24.70
C GLN A 332 -70.30 -0.39 -23.98
N LEU A 333 -71.16 0.03 -23.04
CA LEU A 333 -70.89 1.21 -22.21
C LEU A 333 -69.67 1.04 -21.31
N GLN A 334 -69.49 -0.15 -20.71
CA GLN A 334 -68.32 -0.46 -19.90
C GLN A 334 -67.03 -0.46 -20.75
N GLU A 335 -67.06 -1.08 -21.93
CA GLU A 335 -65.93 -1.09 -22.87
C GLU A 335 -65.61 0.34 -23.35
N ALA A 336 -66.63 1.13 -23.68
CA ALA A 336 -66.44 2.53 -24.06
C ALA A 336 -65.87 3.38 -22.91
N GLN A 337 -66.26 3.11 -21.66
CA GLN A 337 -65.67 3.76 -20.48
C GLN A 337 -64.22 3.35 -20.26
N MET A 338 -63.89 2.08 -20.47
CA MET A 338 -62.50 1.59 -20.40
C MET A 338 -61.62 2.25 -21.46
N ILE A 339 -62.10 2.36 -22.70
CA ILE A 339 -61.38 3.03 -23.79
C ILE A 339 -61.16 4.52 -23.46
N LYS A 340 -62.19 5.23 -22.99
CA LYS A 340 -62.06 6.64 -22.57
C LYS A 340 -61.07 6.85 -21.42
N ARG A 341 -61.01 5.91 -20.46
CA ARG A 341 -60.00 5.95 -19.38
C ARG A 341 -58.60 5.75 -19.94
N PHE A 342 -58.41 4.80 -20.84
CA PHE A 342 -57.12 4.61 -21.52
C PHE A 342 -56.69 5.84 -22.33
N GLU A 343 -57.61 6.49 -23.03
CA GLU A 343 -57.33 7.72 -23.77
C GLU A 343 -56.97 8.89 -22.84
N ALA A 344 -57.65 9.01 -21.68
CA ALA A 344 -57.37 10.06 -20.69
C ALA A 344 -56.08 9.80 -19.88
N GLU A 345 -55.71 8.53 -19.68
CA GLU A 345 -54.51 8.12 -18.93
C GLU A 345 -53.26 8.01 -19.81
N LEU A 346 -53.38 8.17 -21.13
CA LEU A 346 -52.26 8.23 -22.06
C LEU A 346 -51.43 9.49 -21.78
N ARG A 347 -50.40 9.35 -20.93
CA ARG A 347 -49.49 10.44 -20.56
C ARG A 347 -48.57 10.77 -21.73
N ASP A 348 -48.53 12.04 -22.11
CA ASP A 348 -47.57 12.61 -23.06
C ASP A 348 -46.14 12.49 -22.49
N SER A 349 -45.33 11.58 -23.06
CA SER A 349 -43.93 11.35 -22.65
C SER A 349 -42.98 12.43 -23.15
N SER A 350 -43.41 13.30 -24.07
CA SER A 350 -42.56 14.27 -24.75
C SER A 350 -41.82 15.20 -23.78
N LYS A 351 -42.50 15.62 -22.70
CA LYS A 351 -41.88 16.44 -21.63
C LYS A 351 -40.86 15.68 -20.79
N HIS A 352 -41.05 14.38 -20.60
CA HIS A 352 -40.09 13.53 -19.90
C HIS A 352 -38.84 13.32 -20.75
N ASP A 353 -39.04 13.03 -22.04
CA ASP A 353 -37.97 12.81 -23.00
C ASP A 353 -37.17 14.09 -23.27
N SER A 354 -37.82 15.27 -23.30
CA SER A 354 -37.12 16.56 -23.43
C SER A 354 -36.27 16.86 -22.19
N CYS A 355 -36.80 16.61 -21.00
CA CYS A 355 -36.06 16.79 -19.74
C CYS A 355 -34.85 15.84 -19.66
N GLN A 356 -35.00 14.59 -20.10
CA GLN A 356 -33.87 13.66 -20.18
C GLN A 356 -32.81 14.12 -21.17
N ARG A 357 -33.21 14.61 -22.35
CA ARG A 357 -32.27 15.15 -23.36
C ARG A 357 -31.52 16.37 -22.85
N GLU A 358 -32.20 17.28 -22.16
CA GLU A 358 -31.59 18.47 -21.55
C GLU A 358 -30.61 18.08 -20.43
N ALA A 359 -30.97 17.13 -19.57
CA ALA A 359 -30.08 16.63 -18.52
C ALA A 359 -28.82 15.97 -19.10
N VAL A 360 -28.97 15.12 -20.13
CA VAL A 360 -27.83 14.49 -20.80
C VAL A 360 -26.95 15.52 -21.51
N ALA A 361 -27.55 16.52 -22.17
CA ALA A 361 -26.80 17.59 -22.83
C ALA A 361 -26.02 18.46 -21.82
N ALA A 362 -26.63 18.79 -20.67
CA ALA A 362 -25.99 19.52 -19.59
C ALA A 362 -24.80 18.75 -18.99
N ASP A 363 -24.96 17.44 -18.76
CA ASP A 363 -23.89 16.58 -18.26
C ASP A 363 -22.72 16.47 -19.25
N LEU A 364 -23.02 16.34 -20.55
CA LEU A 364 -21.99 16.31 -21.60
C LEU A 364 -21.23 17.64 -21.69
N ALA A 365 -21.95 18.77 -21.59
CA ALA A 365 -21.36 20.10 -21.56
C ALA A 365 -20.47 20.30 -20.31
N ALA A 366 -20.93 19.88 -19.14
CA ALA A 366 -20.14 19.95 -17.89
C ALA A 366 -18.86 19.10 -17.98
N ARG A 367 -18.96 17.88 -18.55
CA ARG A 367 -17.78 17.03 -18.79
C ARG A 367 -16.80 17.67 -19.77
N ALA A 368 -17.29 18.26 -20.86
CA ALA A 368 -16.44 18.95 -21.82
C ALA A 368 -15.73 20.17 -21.20
N ALA A 369 -16.44 20.95 -20.38
CA ALA A 369 -15.86 22.08 -19.65
C ALA A 369 -14.78 21.64 -18.64
N ALA A 370 -15.02 20.58 -17.87
CA ALA A 370 -14.03 20.03 -16.94
C ALA A 370 -12.77 19.52 -17.65
N VAL A 371 -12.91 18.91 -18.83
CA VAL A 371 -11.76 18.48 -19.64
C VAL A 371 -10.98 19.68 -20.16
N ARG A 372 -11.64 20.76 -20.57
CA ARG A 372 -10.97 22.01 -20.98
C ARG A 372 -10.20 22.64 -19.83
N GLN A 373 -10.83 22.82 -18.68
CA GLN A 373 -10.16 23.35 -17.48
C GLN A 373 -8.91 22.54 -17.11
N ARG A 374 -8.99 21.20 -17.11
CA ARG A 374 -7.81 20.36 -16.85
C ARG A 374 -6.70 20.54 -17.89
N ARG A 375 -7.04 20.76 -19.16
CA ARG A 375 -6.03 21.03 -20.21
C ARG A 375 -5.37 22.39 -19.99
N ASP A 376 -6.16 23.40 -19.64
CA ASP A 376 -5.66 24.75 -19.37
C ASP A 376 -4.79 24.77 -18.11
N ASP A 377 -5.18 24.07 -17.05
CA ASP A 377 -4.39 23.89 -15.83
C ASP A 377 -3.08 23.14 -16.09
N MET A 378 -3.12 22.08 -16.91
CA MET A 378 -1.89 21.37 -17.33
C MET A 378 -0.97 22.27 -18.16
N ALA A 379 -1.51 23.09 -19.06
CA ALA A 379 -0.72 24.04 -19.82
C ALA A 379 -0.10 25.11 -18.90
N ALA A 380 -0.89 25.68 -17.97
CA ALA A 380 -0.43 26.69 -17.02
C ALA A 380 0.66 26.15 -16.07
N THR A 381 0.50 24.92 -15.57
CA THR A 381 1.51 24.27 -14.73
C THR A 381 2.80 23.97 -15.49
N GLN A 382 2.69 23.53 -16.75
CA GLN A 382 3.85 23.32 -17.61
C GLN A 382 4.60 24.64 -17.87
N GLU A 383 3.89 25.71 -18.17
CA GLU A 383 4.49 27.04 -18.34
C GLU A 383 5.16 27.53 -17.05
N ALA A 384 4.51 27.38 -15.90
CA ALA A 384 5.08 27.75 -14.60
C ALA A 384 6.37 26.96 -14.29
N ALA A 385 6.39 25.65 -14.59
CA ALA A 385 7.56 24.81 -14.43
C ALA A 385 8.72 25.24 -15.35
N ILE A 386 8.42 25.63 -16.60
CA ILE A 386 9.44 26.14 -17.53
C ILE A 386 10.01 27.46 -17.01
N ARG A 387 9.17 28.40 -16.55
CA ARG A 387 9.62 29.69 -15.99
C ARG A 387 10.47 29.50 -14.73
N ALA A 388 10.06 28.62 -13.82
CA ALA A 388 10.83 28.30 -12.62
C ALA A 388 12.21 27.72 -12.97
N ARG A 389 12.28 26.83 -13.97
CA ARG A 389 13.54 26.27 -14.45
C ARG A 389 14.44 27.34 -15.06
N GLN A 390 13.89 28.27 -15.83
CA GLN A 390 14.64 29.40 -16.40
C GLN A 390 15.19 30.31 -15.29
N GLN A 391 14.38 30.62 -14.27
CA GLN A 391 14.81 31.42 -13.12
C GLN A 391 15.94 30.75 -12.34
N LEU A 392 15.85 29.43 -12.10
CA LEU A 392 16.91 28.69 -11.42
C LEU A 392 18.23 28.75 -12.20
N VAL A 393 18.17 28.57 -13.53
CA VAL A 393 19.37 28.67 -14.38
C VAL A 393 19.97 30.07 -14.33
N GLN A 394 19.15 31.12 -14.39
CA GLN A 394 19.63 32.50 -14.28
C GLN A 394 20.25 32.79 -12.91
N GLN A 395 19.63 32.33 -11.82
CA GLN A 395 20.16 32.47 -10.46
C GLN A 395 21.48 31.74 -10.28
N ASN A 396 21.61 30.51 -10.80
CA ASN A 396 22.85 29.75 -10.75
C ASN A 396 23.97 30.42 -11.57
N LEU A 397 23.63 31.01 -12.72
CA LEU A 397 24.58 31.80 -13.51
C LEU A 397 25.05 33.03 -12.74
N GLN A 398 24.14 33.79 -12.12
CA GLN A 398 24.47 34.97 -11.34
C GLN A 398 25.29 34.63 -10.09
N ALA A 399 24.90 33.59 -9.35
CA ALA A 399 25.65 33.09 -8.20
C ALA A 399 27.05 32.61 -8.62
N GLY A 400 27.16 31.90 -9.75
CA GLY A 400 28.45 31.50 -10.30
C GLY A 400 29.35 32.68 -10.69
N GLN A 401 28.77 33.77 -11.22
CA GLN A 401 29.51 35.01 -11.51
C GLN A 401 29.94 35.72 -10.22
N GLN A 402 29.07 35.80 -9.21
CA GLN A 402 29.39 36.40 -7.91
C GLN A 402 30.52 35.64 -7.20
N LEU A 403 30.46 34.31 -7.18
CA LEU A 403 31.51 33.46 -6.60
C LEU A 403 32.86 33.65 -7.31
N LYS A 404 32.87 33.84 -8.63
CA LYS A 404 34.10 34.13 -9.38
C LYS A 404 34.70 35.49 -8.98
N VAL A 405 33.87 36.53 -8.90
CA VAL A 405 34.30 37.88 -8.49
C VAL A 405 34.79 37.88 -7.04
N GLU A 406 34.13 37.15 -6.15
CA GLU A 406 34.55 37.00 -4.75
C GLU A 406 35.87 36.24 -4.64
N ALA A 407 36.03 35.13 -5.36
CA ALA A 407 37.28 34.37 -5.39
C ALA A 407 38.47 35.21 -5.92
N GLU A 408 38.25 36.03 -6.95
CA GLU A 408 39.26 36.97 -7.46
C GLU A 408 39.60 38.07 -6.44
N ARG A 409 38.60 38.61 -5.73
CA ARG A 409 38.82 39.59 -4.65
C ARG A 409 39.62 38.99 -3.51
N GLU A 410 39.32 37.76 -3.11
CA GLU A 410 40.05 37.06 -2.05
C GLU A 410 41.49 36.73 -2.47
N ALA A 411 41.71 36.30 -3.72
CA ALA A 411 43.04 36.05 -4.25
C ALA A 411 43.89 37.33 -4.27
N ASN A 412 43.30 38.45 -4.71
CA ASN A 412 43.95 39.77 -4.67
C ASN A 412 44.22 40.23 -3.24
N ARG A 413 43.30 39.99 -2.28
CA ARG A 413 43.53 40.28 -0.85
C ARG A 413 44.73 39.50 -0.33
N ARG A 414 44.79 38.18 -0.58
CA ARG A 414 45.92 37.33 -0.19
C ARG A 414 47.24 37.75 -0.82
N GLN A 415 47.23 38.21 -2.08
CA GLN A 415 48.43 38.76 -2.71
C GLN A 415 48.86 40.09 -2.05
N ARG A 416 47.93 40.98 -1.72
CA ARG A 416 48.23 42.25 -1.01
C ARG A 416 48.76 41.98 0.40
N ASP A 417 48.17 41.03 1.12
CA ASP A 417 48.60 40.65 2.46
C ASP A 417 50.01 40.04 2.45
N LYS A 418 50.35 39.23 1.43
CA LYS A 418 51.72 38.73 1.23
C LYS A 418 52.72 39.85 0.97
N ILE A 419 52.36 40.81 0.11
CA ILE A 419 53.21 41.97 -0.20
C ILE A 419 53.38 42.88 1.04
N GLN A 420 52.34 43.05 1.87
CA GLN A 420 52.42 43.79 3.13
C GLN A 420 53.24 43.04 4.19
N ALA A 421 53.09 41.72 4.29
CA ALA A 421 53.88 40.89 5.19
C ALA A 421 55.38 40.87 4.83
N GLU A 422 55.72 40.92 3.54
CA GLU A 422 57.12 41.09 3.10
C GLU A 422 57.66 42.50 3.40
N LYS A 423 56.84 43.55 3.23
CA LYS A 423 57.23 44.93 3.60
C LYS A 423 57.37 45.14 5.11
N ALA A 424 56.64 44.39 5.93
CA ALA A 424 56.69 44.47 7.40
C ALA A 424 57.90 43.74 8.02
N LYS A 425 58.69 42.98 7.23
CA LYS A 425 59.90 42.27 7.69
C LYS A 425 61.18 43.13 7.75
N GLY A 426 61.05 44.45 7.79
CA GLY A 426 62.18 45.35 7.94
C GLY A 426 62.00 46.34 9.09
N VAL A 427 62.23 45.91 10.34
CA VAL A 427 62.87 46.68 11.45
C VAL A 427 63.09 45.69 12.62
N PRO A 428 64.32 45.46 13.11
CA PRO A 428 64.55 44.66 14.31
C PRO A 428 64.40 45.53 15.57
N ARG A 429 63.47 45.17 16.46
CA ARG A 429 63.48 45.66 17.85
C ARG A 429 64.03 44.55 18.73
N LYS A 430 65.20 44.78 19.33
CA LYS A 430 65.86 43.86 20.26
C LYS A 430 65.05 43.77 21.55
N GLY A 431 64.25 42.71 21.67
CA GLY A 431 63.73 42.19 22.94
C GLY A 431 64.42 40.85 23.25
N LYS A 432 64.39 40.42 24.52
CA LYS A 432 64.98 39.15 25.00
C LYS A 432 64.70 38.01 24.02
N GLU A 433 65.77 37.29 23.69
CA GLU A 433 65.78 36.18 22.75
C GLU A 433 64.75 35.13 23.21
N PHE A 434 63.70 34.97 22.40
CA PHE A 434 62.62 34.02 22.65
C PHE A 434 63.16 32.61 22.41
N ASP A 435 63.32 31.82 23.47
CA ASP A 435 63.68 30.41 23.36
C ASP A 435 62.40 29.56 23.12
N PRO A 436 62.20 28.95 21.94
CA PRO A 436 61.02 28.15 21.64
C PRO A 436 60.88 26.87 22.48
N ALA A 437 61.93 26.48 23.21
CA ALA A 437 61.96 25.31 24.07
C ALA A 437 61.48 25.58 25.51
N GLU A 438 61.34 26.84 25.91
CA GLU A 438 60.79 27.18 27.23
C GLU A 438 59.25 27.26 27.19
N SER A 439 58.60 26.82 28.28
CA SER A 439 57.17 27.02 28.50
C SER A 439 56.87 28.48 28.85
N GLY A 440 55.62 28.91 28.67
CA GLY A 440 55.20 30.31 28.88
C GLY A 440 55.36 30.82 30.32
N GLY A 441 55.56 29.92 31.29
CA GLY A 441 55.81 30.24 32.69
C GLY A 441 54.59 30.83 33.40
N HIS A 442 53.37 30.56 32.92
CA HIS A 442 52.14 31.09 33.50
C HIS A 442 51.55 30.17 34.59
N ASN A 443 52.26 29.10 34.98
CA ASN A 443 51.86 28.11 35.99
C ASN A 443 50.49 27.46 35.74
N LEU A 444 50.02 27.44 34.49
CA LEU A 444 48.86 26.68 34.06
C LEU A 444 49.23 25.19 33.96
N LEU A 445 48.31 24.32 34.39
CA LEU A 445 48.41 22.89 34.11
C LEU A 445 48.42 22.68 32.59
N GLU A 446 49.35 21.86 32.11
CA GLU A 446 49.58 21.52 30.69
C GLU A 446 50.22 22.61 29.81
N GLU A 447 50.87 23.61 30.41
CA GLU A 447 51.76 24.47 29.62
C GLU A 447 52.86 23.65 28.95
N MET A 448 52.92 23.76 27.63
CA MET A 448 53.95 23.13 26.82
C MET A 448 54.70 24.18 26.02
N SER A 449 55.98 23.91 25.77
CA SER A 449 56.80 24.78 24.92
C SER A 449 56.21 24.87 23.50
N LEU A 450 56.50 25.97 22.80
CA LEU A 450 56.06 26.14 21.42
C LEU A 450 56.60 25.02 20.51
N LEU A 451 57.80 24.51 20.82
CA LEU A 451 58.41 23.39 20.14
C LEU A 451 57.58 22.10 20.31
N GLU A 452 57.20 21.77 21.55
CA GLU A 452 56.38 20.59 21.85
C GLU A 452 54.99 20.69 21.22
N LEU A 453 54.37 21.87 21.22
CA LEU A 453 53.08 22.09 20.56
C LEU A 453 53.18 21.89 19.05
N ARG A 454 54.27 22.34 18.42
CA ARG A 454 54.53 22.10 16.99
C ARG A 454 54.78 20.63 16.68
N GLN A 455 55.52 19.93 17.55
CA GLN A 455 55.77 18.50 17.39
C GLN A 455 54.49 17.68 17.56
N ARG A 456 53.66 17.98 18.57
CA ARG A 456 52.35 17.33 18.75
C ARG A 456 51.41 17.62 17.58
N LEU A 457 51.36 18.85 17.09
CA LEU A 457 50.55 19.21 15.92
C LEU A 457 51.05 18.53 14.65
N ALA A 458 52.36 18.38 14.47
CA ALA A 458 52.93 17.62 13.37
C ALA A 458 52.56 16.13 13.47
N TYR A 459 52.65 15.56 14.69
CA TYR A 459 52.28 14.18 14.96
C TYR A 459 50.79 13.91 14.74
N THR A 460 49.89 14.80 15.20
CA THR A 460 48.43 14.64 14.96
C THR A 460 48.06 14.80 13.49
N LYS A 461 48.73 15.70 12.76
CA LYS A 461 48.55 15.81 11.31
C LYS A 461 49.03 14.56 10.57
N GLN A 462 50.17 14.00 10.96
CA GLN A 462 50.68 12.75 10.39
C GLN A 462 49.71 11.60 10.66
N ARG A 463 49.24 11.45 11.90
CA ARG A 463 48.19 10.49 12.28
C ARG A 463 46.94 10.60 11.41
N HIS A 464 46.39 11.81 11.24
CA HIS A 464 45.21 12.01 10.40
C HIS A 464 45.46 11.69 8.92
N LEU A 465 46.64 12.02 8.39
CA LEU A 465 47.01 11.67 7.02
C LEU A 465 47.14 10.16 6.85
N GLU A 466 47.76 9.47 7.81
CA GLU A 466 47.87 8.01 7.83
C GLU A 466 46.49 7.34 7.91
N GLU A 467 45.57 7.86 8.74
CA GLU A 467 44.19 7.38 8.82
C GLU A 467 43.42 7.59 7.50
N GLU A 468 43.58 8.75 6.85
CA GLU A 468 42.98 8.99 5.54
C GLU A 468 43.55 8.06 4.46
N GLU A 469 44.86 7.80 4.46
CA GLU A 469 45.50 6.88 3.54
C GLU A 469 45.03 5.44 3.75
N GLN A 470 44.90 5.00 5.02
CA GLN A 470 44.33 3.70 5.36
C GLN A 470 42.88 3.56 4.89
N GLN A 471 42.04 4.58 5.12
CA GLN A 471 40.66 4.58 4.65
C GLN A 471 40.58 4.55 3.12
N ARG A 472 41.45 5.30 2.42
CA ARG A 472 41.52 5.27 0.96
C ARG A 472 41.98 3.90 0.44
N ALA A 473 42.95 3.28 1.09
CA ALA A 473 43.42 1.93 0.75
C ALA A 473 42.32 0.88 0.97
N GLU A 474 41.58 0.95 2.08
CA GLU A 474 40.45 0.06 2.36
C GLU A 474 39.32 0.22 1.35
N ILE A 475 38.97 1.46 0.99
CA ILE A 475 37.99 1.74 -0.07
C ILE A 475 38.46 1.18 -1.41
N PHE A 476 39.75 1.28 -1.71
CA PHE A 476 40.32 0.78 -2.96
C PHE A 476 40.28 -0.75 -3.03
N GLU A 477 40.67 -1.46 -1.97
CA GLU A 477 40.60 -2.93 -1.92
C GLU A 477 39.14 -3.42 -2.02
N LYS A 478 38.20 -2.81 -1.28
CA LYS A 478 36.76 -3.15 -1.41
C LYS A 478 36.23 -2.93 -2.82
N LYS A 479 36.69 -1.89 -3.53
CA LYS A 479 36.34 -1.65 -4.93
C LYS A 479 36.91 -2.73 -5.84
N LYS A 480 38.17 -3.11 -5.65
CA LYS A 480 38.85 -4.17 -6.42
C LYS A 480 38.21 -5.54 -6.22
N GLU A 481 37.83 -5.88 -4.99
CA GLU A 481 37.07 -7.10 -4.69
C GLU A 481 35.71 -7.12 -5.39
N LYS A 482 34.98 -5.99 -5.33
CA LYS A 482 33.69 -5.85 -6.00
C LYS A 482 33.82 -5.97 -7.52
N GLU A 483 34.84 -5.37 -8.10
CA GLU A 483 35.16 -5.48 -9.52
C GLU A 483 35.51 -6.93 -9.90
N GLY A 484 36.33 -7.61 -9.10
CA GLY A 484 36.64 -9.03 -9.28
C GLY A 484 35.41 -9.94 -9.20
N MET A 485 34.49 -9.67 -8.26
CA MET A 485 33.23 -10.39 -8.15
C MET A 485 32.32 -10.18 -9.37
N LEU A 486 32.24 -8.94 -9.86
CA LEU A 486 31.49 -8.62 -11.08
C LEU A 486 32.11 -9.30 -12.32
N ALA A 487 33.44 -9.32 -12.42
CA ALA A 487 34.15 -10.00 -13.50
C ALA A 487 33.90 -11.52 -13.48
N ARG A 488 33.94 -12.17 -12.30
CA ARG A 488 33.59 -13.60 -12.16
C ARG A 488 32.15 -13.89 -12.57
N LYS A 489 31.20 -13.03 -12.17
CA LYS A 489 29.79 -13.14 -12.60
C LYS A 489 29.65 -12.99 -14.11
N ALA A 490 30.33 -12.02 -14.71
CA ALA A 490 30.32 -11.82 -16.16
C ALA A 490 30.93 -13.00 -16.94
N ALA A 491 32.02 -13.58 -16.43
CA ALA A 491 32.63 -14.78 -16.99
C ALA A 491 31.69 -16.00 -16.92
N ASN A 492 31.00 -16.18 -15.78
CA ASN A 492 30.00 -17.25 -15.63
C ASN A 492 28.84 -17.08 -16.63
N ILE A 493 28.29 -15.87 -16.76
CA ILE A 493 27.24 -15.56 -17.74
C ILE A 493 27.72 -15.87 -19.16
N THR A 494 28.96 -15.51 -19.50
CA THR A 494 29.55 -15.81 -20.82
C THR A 494 29.70 -17.32 -21.05
N SER A 495 30.12 -18.07 -20.03
CA SER A 495 30.22 -19.54 -20.07
C SER A 495 28.86 -20.19 -20.31
N ILE A 496 27.82 -19.78 -19.57
CA ILE A 496 26.45 -20.27 -19.74
C ILE A 496 25.93 -19.97 -21.15
N ARG A 497 26.17 -18.75 -21.66
CA ARG A 497 25.78 -18.36 -23.03
C ARG A 497 26.48 -19.22 -24.09
N ARG A 498 27.75 -19.55 -23.90
CA ARG A 498 28.51 -20.42 -24.81
C ARG A 498 27.95 -21.85 -24.83
N ILE A 499 27.65 -22.42 -23.66
CA ILE A 499 27.04 -23.75 -23.54
C ILE A 499 25.65 -23.76 -24.20
N ALA A 500 24.82 -22.74 -23.93
CA ALA A 500 23.50 -22.62 -24.53
C ALA A 500 23.56 -22.49 -26.07
N ALA A 501 24.53 -21.74 -26.61
CA ALA A 501 24.74 -21.63 -28.06
C ALA A 501 25.18 -22.96 -28.69
N ALA A 502 26.06 -23.71 -28.03
CA ALA A 502 26.45 -25.06 -28.48
C ALA A 502 25.25 -26.03 -28.49
N GLN A 503 24.41 -25.99 -27.46
CA GLN A 503 23.19 -26.81 -27.41
C GLN A 503 22.17 -26.40 -28.48
N ALA A 504 22.01 -25.10 -28.77
CA ALA A 504 21.11 -24.61 -29.80
C ALA A 504 21.56 -25.03 -31.21
N THR A 505 22.86 -25.00 -31.49
CA THR A 505 23.42 -25.47 -32.77
C THR A 505 23.26 -26.98 -32.93
N ALA A 506 23.52 -27.76 -31.88
CA ALA A 506 23.28 -29.22 -31.89
C ALA A 506 21.81 -29.57 -32.16
N ARG A 507 20.85 -28.85 -31.54
CA ARG A 507 19.41 -29.04 -31.80
C ARG A 507 19.04 -28.75 -33.26
N ARG A 508 19.59 -27.68 -33.85
CA ARG A 508 19.35 -27.35 -35.27
C ARG A 508 19.92 -28.40 -36.21
N GLN A 509 21.09 -28.96 -35.88
CA GLN A 509 21.66 -30.07 -36.65
C GLN A 509 20.79 -31.33 -36.55
N LEU A 510 20.29 -31.66 -35.35
CA LEU A 510 19.39 -32.79 -35.15
C LEU A 510 18.09 -32.64 -35.94
N THR A 511 17.45 -31.46 -35.90
CA THR A 511 16.21 -31.22 -36.67
C THR A 511 16.47 -31.28 -38.17
N LYS A 512 17.63 -30.78 -38.64
CA LYS A 512 18.01 -30.87 -40.05
C LYS A 512 18.28 -32.32 -40.48
N GLN A 513 18.89 -33.14 -39.61
CA GLN A 513 19.08 -34.58 -39.84
C GLN A 513 17.73 -35.32 -39.89
N GLN A 514 16.81 -35.03 -38.97
CA GLN A 514 15.47 -35.63 -38.97
C GLN A 514 14.67 -35.25 -40.22
N GLN A 515 14.73 -33.98 -40.66
CA GLN A 515 14.10 -33.54 -41.90
C GLN A 515 14.72 -34.20 -43.13
N ALA A 516 16.06 -34.37 -43.16
CA ALA A 516 16.73 -35.08 -44.24
C ALA A 516 16.38 -36.57 -44.27
N ALA A 517 16.27 -37.23 -43.12
CA ALA A 517 15.84 -38.63 -43.02
C ALA A 517 14.38 -38.80 -43.46
N ALA A 518 13.48 -37.91 -43.04
CA ALA A 518 12.09 -37.91 -43.49
C ALA A 518 11.97 -37.69 -45.01
N ALA A 519 12.77 -36.78 -45.57
CA ALA A 519 12.82 -36.55 -47.01
C ALA A 519 13.37 -37.76 -47.80
N GLN A 520 14.38 -38.47 -47.26
CA GLN A 520 14.86 -39.73 -47.82
C GLN A 520 13.80 -40.83 -47.75
N GLN A 521 13.06 -40.91 -46.65
CA GLN A 521 11.97 -41.86 -46.49
C GLN A 521 10.87 -41.60 -47.52
N VAL A 522 10.42 -40.36 -47.69
CA VAL A 522 9.45 -39.97 -48.73
C VAL A 522 9.95 -40.31 -50.15
N ARG A 523 11.23 -40.07 -50.46
CA ARG A 523 11.82 -40.49 -51.74
C ARG A 523 11.78 -42.00 -51.96
N SER A 524 11.96 -42.80 -50.91
CA SER A 524 11.86 -44.26 -50.99
C SER A 524 10.43 -44.76 -51.25
N TRP A 525 9.42 -44.04 -50.74
CA TRP A 525 8.00 -44.33 -51.03
C TRP A 525 7.66 -44.08 -52.50
N HIS A 526 8.20 -43.02 -53.09
CA HIS A 526 7.96 -42.67 -54.51
C HIS A 526 8.68 -43.58 -55.52
N GLN A 527 9.64 -44.40 -55.10
CA GLN A 527 10.36 -45.33 -55.98
C GLN A 527 9.74 -46.74 -56.07
N LYS A 528 8.62 -47.04 -55.37
CA LYS A 528 7.95 -48.35 -55.51
C LYS A 528 7.12 -48.41 -56.81
N PRO A 529 7.40 -49.33 -57.75
CA PRO A 529 6.61 -49.43 -58.98
C PRO A 529 5.24 -50.10 -58.73
N GLN A 530 4.18 -49.52 -59.31
CA GLN A 530 2.86 -50.18 -59.40
C GLN A 530 2.92 -51.23 -60.51
N GLY A 531 3.17 -52.48 -60.14
CA GLY A 531 3.13 -53.64 -61.04
C GLY A 531 1.92 -54.53 -60.76
N ASN A 532 1.23 -54.92 -61.85
CA ASN A 532 0.27 -56.01 -62.01
C ASN A 532 -1.23 -55.68 -61.88
N ALA A 533 -1.75 -55.04 -62.93
CA ALA A 533 -3.17 -54.88 -63.23
C ALA A 533 -3.75 -55.98 -64.14
N THR A 534 -3.15 -57.17 -64.22
CA THR A 534 -3.54 -58.20 -65.22
C THR A 534 -3.51 -59.61 -64.63
N ASN A 535 -4.49 -59.99 -63.79
CA ASN A 535 -4.88 -61.39 -63.52
C ASN A 535 -6.03 -61.50 -62.48
N GLN A 536 -7.22 -60.95 -62.73
CA GLN A 536 -8.41 -61.21 -61.89
C GLN A 536 -9.73 -61.25 -62.70
N LEU A 537 -9.73 -61.85 -63.89
CA LEU A 537 -10.93 -61.95 -64.74
C LEU A 537 -11.75 -63.24 -64.57
N PHE A 538 -11.56 -64.02 -63.50
CA PHE A 538 -12.38 -65.22 -63.25
C PHE A 538 -12.73 -65.40 -61.77
N ALA A 539 -13.83 -64.77 -61.33
CA ALA A 539 -14.73 -65.23 -60.26
C ALA A 539 -15.97 -64.30 -60.13
N MET A 540 -17.13 -64.74 -60.65
CA MET A 540 -18.47 -64.25 -60.27
C MET A 540 -18.90 -64.91 -58.94
N PRO A 541 -19.95 -64.54 -58.18
CA PRO A 541 -20.69 -63.30 -57.96
C PRO A 541 -20.69 -62.91 -56.44
N GLN A 542 -19.57 -63.11 -55.72
CA GLN A 542 -19.43 -62.72 -54.30
C GLN A 542 -18.80 -61.34 -54.10
N THR A 543 -18.07 -60.85 -55.10
CA THR A 543 -17.38 -59.55 -55.11
C THR A 543 -18.33 -58.36 -54.97
N SER A 544 -19.56 -58.40 -55.50
CA SER A 544 -20.52 -57.29 -55.34
C SER A 544 -21.00 -57.12 -53.88
N SER A 545 -21.14 -58.22 -53.14
CA SER A 545 -21.59 -58.20 -51.75
C SER A 545 -20.44 -57.82 -50.82
N GLU A 546 -19.24 -58.29 -51.12
CA GLU A 546 -18.01 -57.90 -50.42
C GLU A 546 -17.61 -56.45 -50.72
N GLU A 547 -17.75 -55.96 -51.96
CA GLU A 547 -17.53 -54.56 -52.34
C GLU A 547 -18.54 -53.63 -51.69
N LYS A 548 -19.80 -54.06 -51.54
CA LYS A 548 -20.82 -53.30 -50.79
C LYS A 548 -20.50 -53.27 -49.31
N ARG A 549 -20.01 -54.37 -48.73
CA ARG A 549 -19.53 -54.43 -47.34
C ARG A 549 -18.31 -53.54 -47.13
N ILE A 550 -17.31 -53.60 -48.01
CA ILE A 550 -16.10 -52.78 -47.94
C ILE A 550 -16.43 -51.29 -48.15
N LYS A 551 -17.33 -50.95 -49.08
CA LYS A 551 -17.81 -49.56 -49.24
C LYS A 551 -18.61 -49.07 -48.04
N PHE A 552 -19.46 -49.93 -47.45
CA PHE A 552 -20.21 -49.60 -46.24
C PHE A 552 -19.28 -49.45 -45.03
N GLU A 553 -18.25 -50.27 -44.92
CA GLU A 553 -17.21 -50.20 -43.90
C GLU A 553 -16.31 -48.98 -44.09
N GLN A 554 -15.91 -48.63 -45.32
CA GLN A 554 -15.22 -47.38 -45.64
C GLN A 554 -16.10 -46.16 -45.40
N GLN A 555 -17.41 -46.25 -45.62
CA GLN A 555 -18.35 -45.17 -45.34
C GLN A 555 -18.55 -45.01 -43.83
N GLN A 556 -18.57 -46.10 -43.05
CA GLN A 556 -18.56 -46.03 -41.58
C GLN A 556 -17.23 -45.52 -41.03
N GLN A 557 -16.08 -45.96 -41.57
CA GLN A 557 -14.77 -45.46 -41.17
C GLN A 557 -14.57 -43.99 -41.57
N GLY A 558 -15.09 -43.56 -42.72
CA GLY A 558 -15.10 -42.16 -43.15
C GLY A 558 -16.04 -41.28 -42.32
N ALA A 559 -17.21 -41.81 -41.93
CA ALA A 559 -18.11 -41.13 -41.00
C ALA A 559 -17.50 -41.04 -39.58
N ALA A 560 -16.81 -42.09 -39.11
CA ALA A 560 -16.09 -42.09 -37.85
C ALA A 560 -14.90 -41.12 -37.87
N ALA A 561 -14.13 -41.06 -38.97
CA ALA A 561 -13.05 -40.10 -39.15
C ALA A 561 -13.57 -38.65 -39.18
N SER A 562 -14.67 -38.38 -39.90
CA SER A 562 -15.32 -37.07 -39.93
C SER A 562 -15.85 -36.66 -38.55
N GLN A 563 -16.39 -37.59 -37.76
CA GLN A 563 -16.81 -37.30 -36.38
C GLN A 563 -15.63 -37.06 -35.43
N VAL A 564 -14.51 -37.78 -35.61
CA VAL A 564 -13.29 -37.54 -34.84
C VAL A 564 -12.70 -36.16 -35.20
N GLU A 565 -12.73 -35.76 -36.46
CA GLU A 565 -12.31 -34.43 -36.89
C GLU A 565 -13.24 -33.33 -36.36
N GLU A 566 -14.56 -33.51 -36.41
CA GLU A 566 -15.52 -32.54 -35.85
C GLU A 566 -15.37 -32.40 -34.33
N THR A 567 -15.18 -33.50 -33.60
CA THR A 567 -14.95 -33.45 -32.15
C THR A 567 -13.59 -32.85 -31.80
N SER A 568 -12.55 -33.12 -32.60
CA SER A 568 -11.23 -32.47 -32.47
C SER A 568 -11.34 -30.96 -32.71
N PHE A 569 -12.02 -30.53 -33.78
CA PHE A 569 -12.24 -29.12 -34.10
C PHE A 569 -13.09 -28.41 -33.04
N ALA A 570 -14.16 -29.05 -32.56
CA ALA A 570 -14.98 -28.53 -31.47
C ALA A 570 -14.19 -28.40 -30.16
N SER A 571 -13.28 -29.33 -29.87
CA SER A 571 -12.40 -29.27 -28.70
C SER A 571 -11.40 -28.10 -28.80
N LEU A 572 -10.92 -27.81 -30.01
CA LEU A 572 -9.99 -26.72 -30.33
C LEU A 572 -10.69 -25.36 -30.20
N VAL A 573 -11.89 -25.23 -30.75
CA VAL A 573 -12.73 -24.02 -30.61
C VAL A 573 -13.12 -23.79 -29.15
N ALA A 574 -13.48 -24.83 -28.40
CA ALA A 574 -13.74 -24.74 -26.97
C ALA A 574 -12.48 -24.37 -26.18
N GLY A 575 -11.30 -24.85 -26.59
CA GLY A 575 -10.00 -24.45 -26.05
C GLY A 575 -9.72 -22.97 -26.25
N GLN A 576 -9.90 -22.47 -27.48
CA GLN A 576 -9.73 -21.05 -27.82
C GLN A 576 -10.73 -20.16 -27.08
N ALA A 577 -11.98 -20.58 -26.94
CA ALA A 577 -12.98 -19.85 -26.16
C ALA A 577 -12.61 -19.75 -24.67
N ARG A 578 -12.11 -20.84 -24.06
CA ARG A 578 -11.61 -20.83 -22.68
C ARG A 578 -10.41 -19.89 -22.51
N GLU A 579 -9.50 -19.88 -23.47
CA GLU A 579 -8.33 -19.02 -23.45
C GLU A 579 -8.72 -17.53 -23.57
N LEU A 580 -9.66 -17.19 -24.45
CA LEU A 580 -10.18 -15.82 -24.58
C LEU A 580 -10.87 -15.34 -23.30
N VAL A 581 -11.68 -16.19 -22.67
CA VAL A 581 -12.33 -15.86 -21.40
C VAL A 581 -11.31 -15.68 -20.28
N GLN A 582 -10.29 -16.53 -20.20
CA GLN A 582 -9.20 -16.38 -19.23
C GLN A 582 -8.40 -15.10 -19.46
N ARG A 583 -8.07 -14.77 -20.72
CA ARG A 583 -7.38 -13.51 -21.08
C ARG A 583 -8.22 -12.28 -20.75
N GLN A 584 -9.52 -12.31 -21.01
CA GLN A 584 -10.44 -11.23 -20.62
C GLN A 584 -10.54 -11.10 -19.11
N ARG A 585 -10.55 -12.22 -18.37
CA ARG A 585 -10.60 -12.21 -16.91
C ARG A 585 -9.30 -11.68 -16.31
N SER A 586 -8.14 -12.08 -16.83
CA SER A 586 -6.84 -11.57 -16.38
C SER A 586 -6.69 -10.09 -16.69
N THR A 587 -7.01 -9.64 -17.91
CA THR A 587 -6.97 -8.20 -18.25
C THR A 587 -7.92 -7.36 -17.40
N LYS A 588 -9.11 -7.88 -17.05
CA LYS A 588 -10.00 -7.20 -16.09
C LYS A 588 -9.41 -7.16 -14.68
N GLN A 589 -8.78 -8.24 -14.22
CA GLN A 589 -8.11 -8.29 -12.92
C GLN A 589 -6.92 -7.31 -12.86
N ASP A 590 -6.09 -7.28 -13.90
CA ASP A 590 -4.96 -6.36 -14.04
C ASP A 590 -5.43 -4.90 -14.07
N ALA A 591 -6.52 -4.61 -14.78
CA ALA A 591 -7.12 -3.27 -14.82
C ALA A 591 -7.65 -2.83 -13.44
N VAL A 592 -8.29 -3.74 -12.70
CA VAL A 592 -8.76 -3.48 -11.33
C VAL A 592 -7.58 -3.26 -10.38
N GLN A 593 -6.53 -4.08 -10.49
CA GLN A 593 -5.31 -3.91 -9.69
C GLN A 593 -4.58 -2.60 -10.01
N TYR A 594 -4.54 -2.20 -11.28
CA TYR A 594 -3.96 -0.93 -11.72
C TYR A 594 -4.72 0.28 -11.17
N GLU A 595 -6.05 0.29 -11.25
CA GLU A 595 -6.86 1.38 -10.68
C GLU A 595 -6.76 1.40 -9.14
N ALA A 596 -6.69 0.25 -8.48
CA ALA A 596 -6.49 0.17 -7.04
C ALA A 596 -5.11 0.68 -6.60
N THR A 597 -4.04 0.35 -7.34
CA THR A 597 -2.68 0.85 -7.05
C THR A 597 -2.56 2.34 -7.33
N LYS A 598 -3.17 2.83 -8.41
CA LYS A 598 -3.26 4.26 -8.74
C LYS A 598 -4.02 5.04 -7.67
N ALA A 599 -5.15 4.52 -7.18
CA ALA A 599 -5.89 5.13 -6.08
C ALA A 599 -5.05 5.22 -4.80
N LYS A 600 -4.37 4.12 -4.42
CA LYS A 600 -3.45 4.10 -3.27
C LYS A 600 -2.31 5.10 -3.42
N ALA A 601 -1.68 5.18 -4.59
CA ALA A 601 -0.61 6.14 -4.89
C ALA A 601 -1.11 7.59 -4.76
N ASN A 602 -2.34 7.85 -5.21
CA ASN A 602 -2.95 9.17 -5.09
C ASN A 602 -3.25 9.53 -3.62
N THR A 603 -3.74 8.57 -2.82
CA THR A 603 -3.94 8.76 -1.38
C THR A 603 -2.61 9.05 -0.66
N VAL A 604 -1.54 8.34 -0.99
CA VAL A 604 -0.20 8.59 -0.42
C VAL A 604 0.30 9.98 -0.80
N ARG A 605 0.15 10.37 -2.08
CA ARG A 605 0.51 11.72 -2.54
C ARG A 605 -0.27 12.80 -1.79
N MET A 606 -1.58 12.65 -1.64
CA MET A 606 -2.41 13.61 -0.89
C MET A 606 -2.04 13.68 0.60
N LYS A 607 -1.67 12.55 1.21
CA LYS A 607 -1.14 12.51 2.58
C LYS A 607 0.18 13.26 2.70
N SER A 608 1.11 13.05 1.76
CA SER A 608 2.39 13.79 1.72
C SER A 608 2.16 15.29 1.59
N VAL A 609 1.31 15.72 0.65
CA VAL A 609 0.97 17.14 0.47
C VAL A 609 0.37 17.75 1.74
N LYS A 610 -0.52 17.01 2.42
CA LYS A 610 -1.11 17.46 3.69
C LYS A 610 -0.06 17.57 4.80
N GLN A 611 0.89 16.66 4.87
CA GLN A 611 2.01 16.71 5.82
C GLN A 611 2.93 17.91 5.52
N ASP A 612 3.23 18.18 4.25
CA ASP A 612 4.06 19.32 3.85
C ASP A 612 3.38 20.66 4.19
N LEU A 613 2.07 20.76 3.93
CA LEU A 613 1.28 21.94 4.32
C LEU A 613 1.24 22.14 5.83
N LYS A 614 1.10 21.05 6.59
CA LYS A 614 1.14 21.10 8.06
C LYS A 614 2.51 21.52 8.56
N ALA A 615 3.59 20.92 8.04
CA ALA A 615 4.96 21.28 8.41
C ALA A 615 5.26 22.76 8.11
N LYS A 616 4.74 23.28 6.99
CA LYS A 616 4.86 24.71 6.65
C LYS A 616 4.07 25.59 7.63
N ALA A 617 2.86 25.20 8.01
CA ALA A 617 2.05 25.93 8.99
C ALA A 617 2.71 25.92 10.37
N ASP A 618 3.22 24.77 10.81
CA ASP A 618 3.94 24.61 12.08
C ASP A 618 5.22 25.45 12.09
N PHE A 619 5.95 25.50 10.97
CA PHE A 619 7.12 26.37 10.81
C PHE A 619 6.76 27.86 10.91
N ILE A 620 5.70 28.31 10.22
CA ILE A 620 5.25 29.71 10.29
C ILE A 620 4.85 30.04 11.73
N LYS A 621 4.14 29.14 12.41
CA LYS A 621 3.73 29.33 13.80
C LYS A 621 4.94 29.45 14.74
N ALA A 622 5.92 28.56 14.61
CA ALA A 622 7.15 28.61 15.40
C ALA A 622 7.97 29.89 15.13
N TYR A 623 8.00 30.35 13.87
CA TYR A 623 8.61 31.62 13.49
C TYR A 623 7.89 32.81 14.14
N ASP A 624 6.55 32.84 14.08
CA ASP A 624 5.75 33.90 14.69
C ASP A 624 5.90 33.93 16.21
N GLU A 625 5.93 32.75 16.87
CA GLU A 625 6.21 32.63 18.31
C GLU A 625 7.60 33.16 18.66
N SER A 626 8.63 32.83 17.87
CA SER A 626 9.99 33.36 18.05
C SER A 626 10.02 34.89 17.87
N MET A 627 9.32 35.42 16.86
CA MET A 627 9.19 36.86 16.65
C MET A 627 8.44 37.57 17.78
N GLN A 628 7.43 36.94 18.37
CA GLN A 628 6.72 37.47 19.54
C GLN A 628 7.61 37.49 20.78
N GLN A 629 8.40 36.43 21.00
CA GLN A 629 9.37 36.39 22.09
C GLN A 629 10.40 37.51 21.95
N LEU A 630 10.98 37.70 20.76
CA LEU A 630 11.91 38.80 20.46
C LEU A 630 11.29 40.17 20.72
N ARG A 631 10.02 40.39 20.31
CA ARG A 631 9.30 41.64 20.62
C ARG A 631 9.08 41.82 22.12
N GLY A 632 8.76 40.73 22.83
CA GLY A 632 8.59 40.73 24.29
C GLY A 632 9.89 41.08 25.03
N THR A 633 11.01 40.48 24.62
CA THR A 633 12.33 40.79 25.20
C THR A 633 12.74 42.23 24.93
N ASP A 634 12.47 42.76 23.73
CA ASP A 634 12.72 44.16 23.39
C ASP A 634 11.90 45.12 24.27
N GLN A 635 10.62 44.80 24.51
CA GLN A 635 9.76 45.58 25.39
C GLN A 635 10.25 45.56 26.83
N GLN A 636 10.64 44.38 27.34
CA GLN A 636 11.21 44.23 28.68
C GLN A 636 12.51 45.03 28.82
N PHE A 637 13.40 44.96 27.83
CA PHE A 637 14.63 45.74 27.81
C PHE A 637 14.35 47.25 27.85
N ARG A 638 13.40 47.74 27.04
CA ARG A 638 12.97 49.15 27.08
C ARG A 638 12.39 49.56 28.42
N GLN A 639 11.61 48.69 29.06
CA GLN A 639 11.06 48.95 30.40
C GLN A 639 12.17 49.02 31.45
N GLN A 640 13.13 48.10 31.42
CA GLN A 640 14.29 48.12 32.33
C GLN A 640 15.15 49.38 32.13
N GLU A 641 15.41 49.78 30.88
CA GLU A 641 16.07 51.05 30.53
C GLU A 641 15.32 52.26 31.10
N LEU A 642 13.99 52.32 30.92
CA LEU A 642 13.15 53.38 31.46
C LEU A 642 13.19 53.42 32.99
N MET A 643 13.09 52.27 33.66
CA MET A 643 13.18 52.17 35.12
C MET A 643 14.55 52.60 35.61
N ARG A 644 15.63 52.21 34.94
CA ARG A 644 16.99 52.66 35.26
C ARG A 644 17.12 54.18 35.13
N LYS A 645 16.56 54.77 34.07
CA LYS A 645 16.55 56.23 33.88
C LYS A 645 15.74 56.94 34.96
N LYS A 646 14.57 56.42 35.33
CA LYS A 646 13.77 56.95 36.44
C LYS A 646 14.51 56.91 37.77
N CYS A 647 15.11 55.76 38.11
CA CYS A 647 15.90 55.60 39.33
C CYS A 647 17.10 56.57 39.35
N LEU A 648 17.76 56.80 38.21
CA LEU A 648 18.83 57.78 38.11
C LEU A 648 18.32 59.21 38.40
N VAL A 649 17.18 59.60 37.81
CA VAL A 649 16.56 60.91 38.04
C VAL A 649 16.12 61.07 39.50
N GLU A 650 15.51 60.05 40.09
CA GLU A 650 15.13 60.04 41.51
C GLU A 650 16.35 60.18 42.41
N SER A 651 17.44 59.45 42.13
CA SER A 651 18.69 59.57 42.90
C SER A 651 19.32 60.97 42.79
N GLN A 652 19.21 61.61 41.62
CA GLN A 652 19.67 63.00 41.42
C GLN A 652 18.80 63.98 42.21
N HIS A 653 17.48 63.82 42.15
CA HIS A 653 16.53 64.64 42.90
C HIS A 653 16.75 64.49 44.42
N ASP A 654 16.98 63.28 44.91
CA ASP A 654 17.30 63.02 46.32
C ASP A 654 18.63 63.66 46.72
N PHE A 655 19.63 63.61 45.84
CA PHE A 655 20.92 64.28 46.06
C PHE A 655 20.76 65.80 46.12
N GLU A 656 20.02 66.40 45.20
CA GLU A 656 19.72 67.84 45.19
C GLU A 656 18.91 68.26 46.42
N ALA A 657 17.92 67.46 46.83
CA ALA A 657 17.13 67.70 48.04
C ALA A 657 18.00 67.66 49.30
N ARG A 658 18.92 66.69 49.40
CA ARG A 658 19.92 66.63 50.49
C ARG A 658 20.84 67.84 50.45
N LEU A 659 21.31 68.26 49.27
CA LEU A 659 22.15 69.43 49.12
C LEU A 659 21.41 70.70 49.59
N LEU A 660 20.15 70.88 49.18
CA LEU A 660 19.28 71.96 49.62
C LEU A 660 19.02 71.94 51.13
N GLN A 661 18.84 70.76 51.74
CA GLN A 661 18.73 70.63 53.19
C GLN A 661 20.02 71.06 53.88
N THR A 662 21.19 70.59 53.44
CA THR A 662 22.48 71.03 54.01
C THR A 662 22.74 72.52 53.82
N HIS A 663 22.30 73.10 52.69
CA HIS A 663 22.38 74.54 52.45
C HIS A 663 21.42 75.33 53.34
N LYS A 664 20.22 74.80 53.66
CA LYS A 664 19.30 75.40 54.65
C LYS A 664 19.85 75.32 56.07
N GLU A 665 20.49 74.22 56.43
CA GLU A 665 21.16 74.05 57.74
C GLU A 665 22.39 74.97 57.89
N LYS A 666 23.09 75.26 56.78
CA LYS A 666 24.21 76.21 56.72
C LYS A 666 23.78 77.66 56.43
N ALA A 667 22.52 77.91 56.12
CA ALA A 667 22.02 79.25 55.88
C ALA A 667 21.99 80.00 57.22
N TYR A 668 22.70 81.13 57.27
CA TYR A 668 22.80 81.99 58.43
C TYR A 668 21.41 82.42 58.91
N VAL A 669 21.00 81.95 60.09
CA VAL A 669 19.82 82.42 60.82
C VAL A 669 20.25 83.54 61.76
N PRO A 670 19.84 84.79 61.54
CA PRO A 670 20.19 85.89 62.43
C PRO A 670 19.62 85.63 63.84
N GLY A 671 20.50 85.48 64.83
CA GLY A 671 20.12 85.33 66.24
C GLY A 671 20.41 83.97 66.91
N SER A 672 21.03 83.00 66.23
CA SER A 672 21.46 81.75 66.88
C SER A 672 22.82 81.91 67.56
N THR A 673 22.81 82.00 68.89
CA THR A 673 23.98 82.03 69.75
C THR A 673 24.70 80.69 69.79
N THR A 674 26.02 80.78 69.72
CA THR A 674 27.04 79.73 69.79
C THR A 674 26.95 78.87 71.06
N GLU A 675 26.89 77.55 70.90
CA GLU A 675 27.43 76.59 71.87
C GLU A 675 28.51 75.73 71.20
N GLY A 676 29.66 75.63 71.87
CA GLY A 676 30.92 75.13 71.36
C GLY A 676 31.08 73.59 71.34
N PRO A 677 32.26 73.11 70.90
CA PRO A 677 32.47 71.80 70.29
C PRO A 677 32.74 70.70 71.34
N ALA A 678 31.76 70.40 72.20
CA ALA A 678 31.85 69.30 73.16
C ALA A 678 30.72 68.26 73.05
N ALA A 679 29.63 68.57 72.32
CA ALA A 679 28.48 67.67 72.18
C ALA A 679 28.50 66.79 70.91
N ALA A 680 29.44 67.01 69.98
CA ALA A 680 29.49 66.27 68.70
C ALA A 680 30.19 64.90 68.81
N LEU A 681 30.98 64.65 69.86
CA LEU A 681 31.74 63.40 70.01
C LEU A 681 30.95 62.25 70.66
N LEU A 682 29.75 62.50 71.22
CA LEU A 682 28.91 61.45 71.83
C LEU A 682 27.78 60.93 70.94
N LYS A 683 27.59 61.50 69.73
CA LYS A 683 26.59 61.00 68.75
C LYS A 683 27.18 60.11 67.65
N GLN A 684 28.51 60.02 67.55
CA GLN A 684 29.19 59.16 66.56
C GLN A 684 29.38 57.68 67.00
N LEU A 685 29.02 57.31 68.23
CA LEU A 685 29.16 55.93 68.73
C LEU A 685 27.85 55.12 68.82
N SER A 686 26.68 55.69 68.50
CA SER A 686 25.39 54.98 68.58
C SER A 686 24.72 54.65 67.24
N LEU A 687 25.35 54.97 66.10
CA LEU A 687 24.83 54.65 64.74
C LEU A 687 25.75 53.72 63.95
N GLY A 688 26.68 53.02 64.62
CA GLY A 688 27.63 52.09 64.01
C GLY A 688 27.21 50.61 63.98
N VAL A 689 25.97 50.25 64.36
CA VAL A 689 25.59 48.83 64.54
C VAL A 689 24.39 48.38 63.67
N LEU A 690 23.81 49.23 62.81
CA LEU A 690 22.63 48.85 62.01
C LEU A 690 22.81 49.02 60.48
N ALA A 691 24.01 48.79 59.96
CA ALA A 691 24.25 48.78 58.52
C ALA A 691 25.33 47.78 58.08
N SER A 692 25.24 46.52 58.51
CA SER A 692 26.01 45.42 57.90
C SER A 692 25.22 44.14 57.62
N GLU A 693 23.89 44.16 57.69
CA GLU A 693 23.04 43.00 57.37
C GLU A 693 21.96 43.37 56.35
N ALA A 694 22.35 43.74 55.13
CA ALA A 694 21.40 43.87 54.01
C ALA A 694 22.06 43.79 52.61
N SER A 695 23.13 43.01 52.44
CA SER A 695 23.79 42.88 51.14
C SER A 695 24.34 41.48 50.87
N LEU A 696 23.53 40.43 51.10
CA LEU A 696 23.81 39.07 50.64
C LEU A 696 22.51 38.29 50.44
N SER A 697 21.66 38.72 49.50
CA SER A 697 20.55 37.88 49.00
C SER A 697 19.95 38.40 47.70
N VAL A 698 20.71 38.50 46.60
CA VAL A 698 20.14 38.42 45.25
C VAL A 698 21.22 37.90 44.29
N LYS A 699 21.39 36.58 44.22
CA LYS A 699 21.82 35.84 43.02
C LYS A 699 21.30 34.40 43.13
N GLN A 700 20.13 34.18 42.55
CA GLN A 700 19.79 32.95 41.84
C GLN A 700 19.30 33.35 40.45
#